data_AF-A0A2D5B589-F1
#
_entry.id   AF-A0A2D5B589-F1
#
_cell.length_a   1.000
_cell.length_b   1.000
_cell.length_c   1.000
_cell.angle_alpha   90.00
_cell.angle_beta   90.00
_cell.angle_gamma   90.00
#
_symmetry.space_group_name_H-M   'P 1'
#
loop_
_entity.id
_entity.type
_entity.pdbx_description
1 polymer ?
#
loop_
_entity_poly.entity_id
_entity_poly.type
_entity_poly.pdbx_seq_one_letter_code
_entity_poly.pdbx_strand_id
1 'polypeptide(L)'
;MSRDRTTQLVALLIMVAAFVASGLLLPKILDKSEQHGLRYTNVSVEGAPPFVALGTAIGAFRGLIVDYLWIKINLMKEQGLYYEVMADADLITKLQPRFAPVWSFHGHNMAYNISVATNTPEERWEWVNAGIRLLRDEGLRINPQDLILHKDLAFWHAHKLDGVSDDAHLYYKLEFARIWHSLLGEPPIGDEERVAWIKAIADAPATLQQAELETPEVKELVERLRTDMSVLYDSVEPFDLDRRFLATMSWWQAINEESYVAEALGAADELRERNDRLFLLLDSLWKDPKYTKAWDTLIRFVQKRVLIDDFNMDPQRMYEYTRELGPIDWRHPQAHSLYWARKGTQEAEQRMTNPDDVYHLINNDRLQIQALQGLARSGRIHFDPFEQSIPGRFPEPRFINTIDGMFEDLYTKYFEARGAGGETFIIFIKNFLSSSIRELYRQGEVERAQELMDRLDALFGRGGFPPNNQYAIPLDIFVANETRGEYDRQPHLAPSDVAASLRYGFRVGVGQNRPDVYKEAVKYAGEVTDYYRNHKLIDYSTKLGMDRMKDILGELDRSAEIAFLQLMIDPAIPMEERLTIWAQVDELEPQIRLRTYDKMRRELERQLGLHPLGRSLTMEEAFPEPPGLEAFRQQMALERARQAEEAEKARPEDVERR
;
A
#
# COMPACT_ATOMS: atom_id res chain seq x y z
N MET A 1 -38.52 68.86 14.01
CA MET A 1 -38.19 67.49 13.53
C MET A 1 -39.30 66.55 13.97
N SER A 2 -39.77 65.63 13.12
CA SER A 2 -40.68 64.58 13.55
C SER A 2 -39.96 63.66 14.54
N ARG A 3 -40.69 63.08 15.49
CA ARG A 3 -40.17 62.14 16.50
C ARG A 3 -39.33 61.03 15.85
N ASP A 4 -39.74 60.56 14.68
CA ASP A 4 -39.02 59.53 13.92
C ASP A 4 -37.64 59.99 13.43
N ARG A 5 -37.52 61.24 12.97
CA ARG A 5 -36.23 61.81 12.54
C ARG A 5 -35.27 61.96 13.72
N THR A 6 -35.78 62.29 14.90
CA THR A 6 -34.97 62.36 16.12
C THR A 6 -34.50 60.96 16.54
N THR A 7 -35.39 59.96 16.49
CA THR A 7 -35.03 58.56 16.75
C THR A 7 -33.97 58.07 15.77
N GLN A 8 -34.11 58.36 14.47
CA GLN A 8 -33.11 58.01 13.45
C GLN A 8 -31.75 58.66 13.70
N LEU A 9 -31.72 59.96 14.04
CA LEU A 9 -30.46 60.65 14.35
C LEU A 9 -29.79 60.11 15.60
N VAL A 10 -30.56 59.81 16.67
CA VAL A 10 -30.01 59.21 17.89
C VAL A 10 -29.49 57.81 17.61
N ALA A 11 -30.22 56.99 16.85
CA ALA A 11 -29.77 55.66 16.46
C ALA A 11 -28.48 55.72 15.63
N LEU A 12 -28.38 56.66 14.68
CA LEU A 12 -27.17 56.89 13.89
C LEU A 12 -25.99 57.31 14.78
N LEU A 13 -26.23 58.21 15.74
CA LEU A 13 -25.22 58.66 16.70
C LEU A 13 -24.71 57.51 17.58
N ILE A 14 -25.62 56.68 18.11
CA ILE A 14 -25.27 55.48 18.89
C ILE A 14 -24.47 54.50 18.03
N MET A 15 -24.89 54.27 16.79
CA MET A 15 -24.19 53.39 15.86
C MET A 15 -22.77 53.89 15.57
N VAL A 16 -22.60 55.17 15.24
CA VAL A 16 -21.28 55.78 15.00
C VAL A 16 -20.41 55.71 16.26
N ALA A 17 -20.97 56.03 17.44
CA ALA A 17 -20.26 55.91 18.70
C ALA A 17 -19.83 54.46 18.99
N ALA A 18 -20.67 53.48 18.72
CA ALA A 18 -20.36 52.06 18.86
C ALA A 18 -19.25 51.61 17.89
N PHE A 19 -19.28 52.06 16.63
CA PHE A 19 -18.21 51.77 15.66
C PHE A 19 -16.87 52.39 16.06
N VAL A 20 -16.87 53.65 16.52
CA VAL A 20 -15.66 54.33 17.00
C VAL A 20 -15.12 53.62 18.25
N ALA A 21 -15.99 53.30 19.21
CA ALA A 21 -15.59 52.56 20.41
C ALA A 21 -15.02 51.17 20.08
N SER A 22 -15.67 50.44 19.17
CA SER A 22 -15.18 49.15 18.66
C SER A 22 -13.81 49.30 17.99
N GLY A 23 -13.64 50.28 17.10
CA GLY A 23 -12.37 50.54 16.41
C GLY A 23 -11.22 50.91 17.36
N LEU A 24 -11.51 51.58 18.48
CA LEU A 24 -10.52 51.91 19.51
C LEU A 24 -10.20 50.72 20.45
N LEU A 25 -11.18 49.88 20.74
CA LEU A 25 -11.01 48.72 21.63
C LEU A 25 -10.41 47.51 20.93
N LEU A 26 -10.74 47.30 19.66
CA LEU A 26 -10.35 46.12 18.89
C LEU A 26 -8.83 45.90 18.92
N PRO A 27 -7.95 46.88 18.60
CA PRO A 27 -6.49 46.67 18.62
C PRO A 27 -5.96 46.19 19.97
N LYS A 28 -6.49 46.73 21.08
CA LYS A 28 -6.09 46.31 22.44
C LYS A 28 -6.58 44.92 22.80
N ILE A 29 -7.77 44.55 22.34
CA ILE A 29 -8.29 43.18 22.49
C ILE A 29 -7.46 42.22 21.65
N LEU A 30 -7.05 42.61 20.45
CA LEU A 30 -6.20 41.79 19.58
C LEU A 30 -4.82 41.57 20.20
N ASP A 31 -4.17 42.64 20.65
CA ASP A 31 -2.85 42.61 21.27
C ASP A 31 -2.85 41.76 22.56
N LYS A 32 -3.85 41.92 23.43
CA LYS A 32 -4.00 41.02 24.61
C LYS A 32 -4.25 39.58 24.20
N SER A 33 -5.09 39.36 23.21
CA SER A 33 -5.38 38.02 22.72
C SER A 33 -4.15 37.35 22.08
N GLU A 34 -3.26 38.13 21.47
CA GLU A 34 -1.99 37.69 20.91
C GLU A 34 -0.96 37.37 22.00
N GLN A 35 -0.74 38.29 22.94
CA GLN A 35 0.17 38.10 24.07
C GLN A 35 -0.17 36.89 24.93
N HIS A 36 -1.46 36.57 25.06
CA HIS A 36 -1.94 35.41 25.80
C HIS A 36 -2.11 34.15 24.93
N GLY A 37 -1.72 34.17 23.65
CA GLY A 37 -1.86 33.03 22.74
C GLY A 37 -3.31 32.59 22.50
N LEU A 38 -4.29 33.47 22.79
CA LEU A 38 -5.72 33.25 22.58
C LEU A 38 -6.12 33.42 21.10
N ARG A 39 -5.21 33.95 20.27
CA ARG A 39 -5.30 34.02 18.80
C ARG A 39 -4.12 33.31 18.17
N TYR A 40 -4.38 32.50 17.14
CA TYR A 40 -3.36 31.70 16.45
C TYR A 40 -3.05 32.16 15.02
N THR A 41 -3.98 32.88 14.37
CA THR A 41 -3.81 33.36 12.98
C THR A 41 -3.64 34.88 12.99
N ASN A 42 -2.40 35.34 13.13
CA ASN A 42 -2.04 36.77 13.02
C ASN A 42 -1.49 37.17 11.66
N VAL A 43 -1.40 36.24 10.72
CA VAL A 43 -0.92 36.53 9.38
C VAL A 43 -2.15 36.67 8.49
N SER A 44 -2.29 37.82 7.81
CA SER A 44 -3.06 37.85 6.57
C SER A 44 -2.67 36.62 5.78
N VAL A 45 -3.61 35.71 5.50
CA VAL A 45 -3.30 34.47 4.79
C VAL A 45 -2.53 34.84 3.52
N GLU A 46 -1.28 34.39 3.42
CA GLU A 46 -0.38 34.82 2.34
C GLU A 46 -0.99 34.41 0.99
N GLY A 47 -1.16 35.37 0.08
CA GLY A 47 -1.86 35.18 -1.19
C GLY A 47 -3.39 35.20 -1.13
N ALA A 48 -4.01 35.39 0.04
CA ALA A 48 -5.47 35.42 0.13
C ALA A 48 -6.08 36.70 -0.47
N PRO A 49 -7.29 36.59 -1.08
CA PRO A 49 -8.02 37.75 -1.56
C PRO A 49 -8.21 38.82 -0.46
N PRO A 50 -8.20 40.13 -0.80
CA PRO A 50 -8.29 41.22 0.18
C PRO A 50 -9.48 41.12 1.15
N PHE A 51 -10.61 40.56 0.71
CA PHE A 51 -11.79 40.37 1.56
C PHE A 51 -11.57 39.31 2.65
N VAL A 52 -10.74 38.31 2.38
CA VAL A 52 -10.41 37.25 3.33
C VAL A 52 -9.47 37.77 4.40
N ALA A 53 -8.42 38.49 3.99
CA ALA A 53 -7.49 39.15 4.91
C ALA A 53 -8.22 40.14 5.84
N LEU A 54 -9.15 40.93 5.29
CA LEU A 54 -9.99 41.86 6.05
C LEU A 54 -10.95 41.13 7.02
N GLY A 55 -11.59 40.05 6.57
CA GLY A 55 -12.50 39.26 7.40
C GLY A 55 -11.82 38.49 8.54
N THR A 56 -10.61 37.98 8.31
CA THR A 56 -9.76 37.39 9.36
C THR A 56 -9.31 38.41 10.39
N ALA A 57 -8.96 39.63 9.96
CA ALA A 57 -8.57 40.71 10.86
C ALA A 57 -9.72 41.12 11.81
N ILE A 58 -10.96 41.09 11.31
CA ILE A 58 -12.16 41.49 12.06
C ILE A 58 -12.73 40.34 12.92
N GLY A 59 -12.27 39.09 12.74
CA GLY A 59 -12.59 37.92 13.58
C GLY A 59 -14.02 37.40 13.46
N ALA A 60 -15.03 38.28 13.54
CA ALA A 60 -16.45 37.96 13.46
C ALA A 60 -16.91 37.50 12.06
N PHE A 61 -16.20 37.89 11.00
CA PHE A 61 -16.55 37.54 9.61
C PHE A 61 -15.87 36.25 9.11
N ARG A 62 -14.94 35.67 9.88
CA ARG A 62 -14.22 34.44 9.50
C ARG A 62 -15.18 33.28 9.21
N GLY A 63 -16.20 33.09 10.04
CA GLY A 63 -17.21 32.04 9.85
C GLY A 63 -18.00 32.20 8.54
N LEU A 64 -18.48 33.40 8.26
CA LEU A 64 -19.24 33.68 7.02
C LEU A 64 -18.40 33.49 5.76
N ILE A 65 -17.11 33.83 5.81
CA ILE A 65 -16.18 33.60 4.70
C ILE A 65 -15.95 32.11 4.49
N VAL A 66 -15.74 31.36 5.57
CA VAL A 66 -15.61 29.90 5.52
C VAL A 66 -16.87 29.28 4.91
N ASP A 67 -18.07 29.67 5.37
CA ASP A 67 -19.34 29.17 4.81
C ASP A 67 -19.48 29.46 3.32
N TYR A 68 -19.11 30.67 2.88
CA TYR A 68 -19.09 31.04 1.47
C TYR A 68 -18.13 30.16 0.66
N LEU A 69 -16.91 29.94 1.15
CA LEU A 69 -15.93 29.09 0.48
C LEU A 69 -16.40 27.63 0.39
N TRP A 70 -17.06 27.11 1.43
CA TRP A 70 -17.68 25.78 1.40
C TRP A 70 -18.79 25.67 0.35
N ILE A 71 -19.67 26.67 0.25
CA ILE A 71 -20.70 26.72 -0.79
C ILE A 71 -20.06 26.75 -2.18
N LYS A 72 -19.04 27.60 -2.37
CA LYS A 72 -18.31 27.73 -3.63
C LYS A 72 -17.65 26.42 -4.04
N ILE A 73 -16.95 25.74 -3.13
CA ILE A 73 -16.31 24.45 -3.38
C ILE A 73 -17.34 23.39 -3.81
N ASN A 74 -18.48 23.30 -3.14
CA ASN A 74 -19.51 22.32 -3.52
C ASN A 74 -20.06 22.59 -4.93
N LEU A 75 -20.30 23.86 -5.29
CA LEU A 75 -20.72 24.23 -6.65
C LEU A 75 -19.64 23.91 -7.71
N MET A 76 -18.37 24.18 -7.42
CA MET A 76 -17.27 23.87 -8.34
C MET A 76 -17.09 22.36 -8.53
N LYS A 77 -17.31 21.56 -7.48
CA LYS A 77 -17.32 20.09 -7.59
C LYS A 77 -18.41 19.58 -8.51
N GLU A 78 -19.64 20.10 -8.38
CA GLU A 78 -20.75 19.76 -9.28
C GLU A 78 -20.45 20.12 -10.75
N GLN A 79 -19.62 21.13 -10.97
CA GLN A 79 -19.20 21.61 -12.29
C GLN A 79 -17.94 20.93 -12.83
N GLY A 80 -17.28 20.05 -12.05
CA GLY A 80 -16.02 19.39 -12.44
C GLY A 80 -14.78 20.30 -12.43
N LEU A 81 -14.84 21.47 -11.77
CA LEU A 81 -13.74 22.45 -11.70
C LEU A 81 -12.74 22.10 -10.58
N TYR A 82 -12.14 20.90 -10.64
CA TYR A 82 -11.34 20.35 -9.54
C TYR A 82 -10.06 21.13 -9.22
N TYR A 83 -9.42 21.74 -10.23
CA TYR A 83 -8.25 22.58 -10.02
C TYR A 83 -8.58 23.87 -9.24
N GLU A 84 -9.76 24.45 -9.44
CA GLU A 84 -10.19 25.66 -8.72
C GLU A 84 -10.61 25.36 -7.27
N VAL A 85 -11.15 24.17 -7.02
CA VAL A 85 -11.44 23.67 -5.66
C VAL A 85 -10.18 23.72 -4.79
N MET A 86 -8.99 23.60 -5.36
CA MET A 86 -7.76 23.58 -4.60
C MET A 86 -7.39 24.89 -3.94
N ALA A 87 -7.50 26.01 -4.67
CA ALA A 87 -7.19 27.32 -4.10
C ALA A 87 -8.12 27.65 -2.92
N ASP A 88 -9.40 27.29 -3.04
CA ASP A 88 -10.36 27.51 -1.96
C ASP A 88 -10.16 26.52 -0.80
N ALA A 89 -9.81 25.25 -1.08
CA ALA A 89 -9.52 24.26 -0.05
C ALA A 89 -8.32 24.67 0.83
N ASP A 90 -7.23 25.10 0.20
CA ASP A 90 -6.05 25.66 0.88
C ASP A 90 -6.41 26.89 1.73
N LEU A 91 -7.28 27.75 1.19
CA LEU A 91 -7.75 28.90 1.96
C LEU A 91 -8.58 28.48 3.18
N ILE A 92 -9.47 27.49 3.05
CA ILE A 92 -10.27 26.98 4.17
C ILE A 92 -9.38 26.33 5.23
N THR A 93 -8.38 25.52 4.85
CA THR A 93 -7.45 24.90 5.82
C THR A 93 -6.67 25.96 6.59
N LYS A 94 -6.18 27.01 5.91
CA LYS A 94 -5.53 28.18 6.54
C LYS A 94 -6.49 28.99 7.42
N LEU A 95 -7.77 29.04 7.04
CA LEU A 95 -8.85 29.66 7.83
C LEU A 95 -9.39 28.77 8.95
N GLN A 96 -9.08 27.47 9.03
CA GLN A 96 -9.53 26.58 10.09
C GLN A 96 -8.44 25.58 10.50
N PRO A 97 -7.23 26.03 10.84
CA PRO A 97 -6.05 25.17 10.88
C PRO A 97 -6.10 24.12 12.00
N ARG A 98 -6.86 24.38 13.08
CA ARG A 98 -7.04 23.44 14.21
C ARG A 98 -8.26 22.54 14.11
N PHE A 99 -9.06 22.68 13.06
CA PHE A 99 -10.24 21.85 12.88
C PHE A 99 -9.87 20.68 11.96
N ALA A 100 -9.36 19.60 12.56
CA ALA A 100 -8.90 18.39 11.85
C ALA A 100 -9.85 17.88 10.75
N PRO A 101 -11.19 17.87 10.93
CA PRO A 101 -12.12 17.46 9.88
C PRO A 101 -11.99 18.22 8.55
N VAL A 102 -11.51 19.47 8.54
CA VAL A 102 -11.29 20.24 7.31
C VAL A 102 -10.16 19.63 6.49
N TRP A 103 -9.04 19.32 7.15
CA TRP A 103 -7.89 18.67 6.51
C TRP A 103 -8.30 17.30 5.97
N SER A 104 -8.93 16.48 6.82
CA SER A 104 -9.46 15.16 6.46
C SER A 104 -10.39 15.23 5.24
N PHE A 105 -11.36 16.15 5.25
CA PHE A 105 -12.31 16.31 4.14
C PHE A 105 -11.59 16.66 2.83
N HIS A 106 -10.69 17.64 2.85
CA HIS A 106 -10.01 18.07 1.62
C HIS A 106 -9.05 17.00 1.11
N GLY A 107 -8.30 16.34 1.98
CA GLY A 107 -7.43 15.24 1.58
C GLY A 107 -8.21 14.04 1.06
N HIS A 108 -9.35 13.69 1.68
CA HIS A 108 -10.24 12.66 1.18
C HIS A 108 -10.80 13.04 -0.19
N ASN A 109 -11.18 14.30 -0.37
CA ASN A 109 -11.68 14.76 -1.66
C ASN A 109 -10.65 14.65 -2.77
N MET A 110 -9.38 14.97 -2.52
CA MET A 110 -8.29 14.75 -3.48
C MET A 110 -8.10 13.25 -3.74
N ALA A 111 -7.92 12.47 -2.68
CA ALA A 111 -7.50 11.08 -2.78
C ALA A 111 -8.61 10.14 -3.27
N TYR A 112 -9.89 10.42 -3.01
CA TYR A 112 -11.00 9.53 -3.36
C TYR A 112 -11.94 10.09 -4.43
N ASN A 113 -12.20 11.39 -4.47
CA ASN A 113 -13.21 11.95 -5.37
C ASN A 113 -12.60 12.53 -6.64
N ILE A 114 -11.57 13.37 -6.52
CA ILE A 114 -10.92 13.99 -7.67
C ILE A 114 -10.06 12.96 -8.41
N SER A 115 -9.32 12.12 -7.68
CA SER A 115 -8.46 11.10 -8.27
C SER A 115 -9.25 10.18 -9.23
N VAL A 116 -10.42 9.67 -8.83
CA VAL A 116 -11.21 8.77 -9.70
C VAL A 116 -11.84 9.46 -10.91
N ALA A 117 -11.88 10.80 -10.93
CA ALA A 117 -12.35 11.59 -12.06
C ALA A 117 -11.25 11.86 -13.11
N THR A 118 -9.99 11.47 -12.85
CA THR A 118 -8.88 11.66 -13.79
C THR A 118 -8.79 10.51 -14.79
N ASN A 119 -8.10 10.77 -15.90
CA ASN A 119 -8.06 9.83 -17.04
C ASN A 119 -6.84 8.91 -17.06
N THR A 120 -5.77 9.23 -16.32
CA THR A 120 -4.54 8.42 -16.31
C THR A 120 -4.10 8.05 -14.89
N PRO A 121 -3.45 6.88 -14.70
CA PRO A 121 -2.92 6.47 -13.40
C PRO A 121 -1.93 7.47 -12.78
N GLU A 122 -1.14 8.15 -13.61
CA GLU A 122 -0.15 9.15 -13.20
C GLU A 122 -0.83 10.38 -12.59
N GLU A 123 -1.77 10.99 -13.31
CA GLU A 123 -2.54 12.14 -12.79
C GLU A 123 -3.30 11.72 -11.53
N ARG A 124 -3.84 10.49 -11.53
CA ARG A 124 -4.55 9.94 -10.38
C ARG A 124 -3.66 9.83 -9.15
N TRP A 125 -2.45 9.31 -9.31
CA TRP A 125 -1.46 9.20 -8.25
C TRP A 125 -1.09 10.56 -7.67
N GLU A 126 -0.90 11.58 -8.50
CA GLU A 126 -0.60 12.94 -8.02
C GLU A 126 -1.69 13.46 -7.07
N TRP A 127 -2.97 13.23 -7.39
CA TRP A 127 -4.08 13.59 -6.51
C TRP A 127 -4.13 12.77 -5.21
N VAL A 128 -3.89 11.46 -5.30
CA VAL A 128 -3.83 10.59 -4.11
C VAL A 128 -2.70 11.02 -3.17
N ASN A 129 -1.51 11.22 -3.72
CA ASN A 129 -0.35 11.64 -2.97
C ASN A 129 -0.51 13.07 -2.43
N ALA A 130 -1.12 13.99 -3.18
CA ALA A 130 -1.46 15.33 -2.69
C ALA A 130 -2.40 15.28 -1.48
N GLY A 131 -3.42 14.41 -1.50
CA GLY A 131 -4.30 14.20 -0.35
C GLY A 131 -3.56 13.71 0.88
N ILE A 132 -2.69 12.72 0.73
CA ILE A 132 -1.85 12.20 1.81
C ILE A 132 -0.94 13.29 2.37
N ARG A 133 -0.27 14.04 1.49
CA ARG A 133 0.63 15.15 1.87
C ARG A 133 -0.10 16.26 2.59
N LEU A 134 -1.30 16.63 2.17
CA LEU A 134 -2.11 17.64 2.86
C LEU A 134 -2.33 17.26 4.34
N LEU A 135 -2.67 15.99 4.62
CA LEU A 135 -2.86 15.53 6.00
C LEU A 135 -1.53 15.39 6.75
N ARG A 136 -0.54 14.78 6.11
CA ARG A 136 0.72 14.39 6.74
C ARG A 136 1.67 15.57 6.94
N ASP A 137 1.87 16.36 5.91
CA ASP A 137 2.89 17.41 5.82
C ASP A 137 2.37 18.72 6.43
N GLU A 138 1.05 18.95 6.41
CA GLU A 138 0.45 20.19 6.91
C GLU A 138 -0.49 19.95 8.10
N GLY A 139 -1.56 19.18 7.89
CA GLY A 139 -2.61 18.96 8.89
C GLY A 139 -2.09 18.43 10.22
N LEU A 140 -1.25 17.38 10.19
CA LEU A 140 -0.63 16.78 11.37
C LEU A 140 0.46 17.63 12.00
N ARG A 141 1.19 18.47 11.25
CA ARG A 141 2.16 19.38 11.86
C ARG A 141 1.46 20.40 12.75
N ILE A 142 0.27 20.83 12.36
CA ILE A 142 -0.56 21.76 13.13
C ILE A 142 -1.35 21.03 14.23
N ASN A 143 -1.79 19.79 13.97
CA ASN A 143 -2.62 18.98 14.86
C ASN A 143 -1.94 17.64 15.21
N PRO A 144 -0.77 17.66 15.88
CA PRO A 144 0.09 16.47 16.02
C PRO A 144 -0.48 15.36 16.91
N GLN A 145 -1.57 15.63 17.62
CA GLN A 145 -2.21 14.67 18.54
C GLN A 145 -3.67 14.41 18.16
N ASP A 146 -4.09 14.82 16.95
CA ASP A 146 -5.46 14.57 16.50
C ASP A 146 -5.59 13.14 15.95
N LEU A 147 -6.45 12.34 16.58
CA LEU A 147 -6.63 10.94 16.26
C LEU A 147 -7.27 10.73 14.88
N ILE A 148 -8.12 11.65 14.42
CA ILE A 148 -8.83 11.52 13.12
C ILE A 148 -7.81 11.58 12.00
N LEU A 149 -6.89 12.56 12.04
CA LEU A 149 -5.86 12.69 11.00
C LEU A 149 -4.94 11.48 10.92
N HIS A 150 -4.52 10.93 12.07
CA HIS A 150 -3.72 9.71 12.12
C HIS A 150 -4.48 8.51 11.57
N LYS A 151 -5.74 8.34 11.98
CA LYS A 151 -6.62 7.27 11.52
C LYS A 151 -6.85 7.34 10.02
N ASP A 152 -7.08 8.53 9.47
CA ASP A 152 -7.31 8.72 8.04
C ASP A 152 -6.06 8.41 7.23
N LEU A 153 -4.88 8.87 7.66
CA LEU A 153 -3.62 8.48 7.04
C LEU A 153 -3.43 6.96 7.10
N ALA A 154 -3.70 6.33 8.24
CA ALA A 154 -3.58 4.89 8.36
C ALA A 154 -4.54 4.15 7.41
N PHE A 155 -5.80 4.59 7.37
CA PHE A 155 -6.83 4.01 6.51
C PHE A 155 -6.51 4.21 5.03
N TRP A 156 -6.01 5.38 4.59
CA TRP A 156 -5.72 5.64 3.19
C TRP A 156 -4.54 4.82 2.68
N HIS A 157 -3.50 4.63 3.50
CA HIS A 157 -2.40 3.74 3.12
C HIS A 157 -2.88 2.28 2.98
N ALA A 158 -3.71 1.78 3.89
CA ALA A 158 -4.24 0.42 3.82
C ALA A 158 -5.26 0.22 2.69
N HIS A 159 -6.21 1.15 2.54
CA HIS A 159 -7.34 0.98 1.65
C HIS A 159 -7.10 1.57 0.25
N LYS A 160 -6.57 2.80 0.15
CA LYS A 160 -6.38 3.48 -1.14
C LYS A 160 -5.10 3.03 -1.83
N LEU A 161 -3.98 2.92 -1.09
CA LEU A 161 -2.69 2.54 -1.68
C LEU A 161 -2.51 1.02 -1.77
N ASP A 162 -2.71 0.30 -0.66
CA ASP A 162 -2.52 -1.16 -0.65
C ASP A 162 -3.74 -1.95 -1.15
N GLY A 163 -4.94 -1.42 -0.98
CA GLY A 163 -6.17 -2.07 -1.39
C GLY A 163 -6.30 -2.29 -2.89
N VAL A 164 -7.42 -2.89 -3.30
CA VAL A 164 -7.74 -3.21 -4.70
C VAL A 164 -8.99 -2.49 -5.19
N SER A 165 -9.48 -1.51 -4.42
CA SER A 165 -10.74 -0.81 -4.71
C SER A 165 -10.64 0.19 -5.86
N ASP A 166 -9.43 0.63 -6.20
CA ASP A 166 -9.16 1.58 -7.29
C ASP A 166 -8.48 0.86 -8.45
N ASP A 167 -8.93 1.08 -9.68
CA ASP A 167 -8.37 0.49 -10.91
C ASP A 167 -6.90 0.87 -11.16
N ALA A 168 -6.41 1.99 -10.60
CA ALA A 168 -5.01 2.39 -10.66
C ALA A 168 -4.16 1.88 -9.49
N HIS A 169 -4.68 1.00 -8.62
CA HIS A 169 -3.99 0.59 -7.39
C HIS A 169 -2.59 -0.01 -7.63
N LEU A 170 -2.36 -0.69 -8.76
CA LEU A 170 -1.04 -1.25 -9.10
C LEU A 170 -0.01 -0.15 -9.35
N TYR A 171 -0.43 0.91 -10.03
CA TYR A 171 0.41 2.09 -10.25
C TYR A 171 0.76 2.78 -8.93
N TYR A 172 -0.17 2.87 -7.98
CA TYR A 172 0.13 3.42 -6.65
C TYR A 172 1.17 2.60 -5.89
N LYS A 173 1.06 1.27 -5.94
CA LYS A 173 2.02 0.37 -5.28
C LYS A 173 3.40 0.50 -5.89
N LEU A 174 3.48 0.62 -7.21
CA LEU A 174 4.71 0.91 -7.95
C LEU A 174 5.31 2.24 -7.48
N GLU A 175 4.58 3.35 -7.58
CA GLU A 175 5.10 4.66 -7.21
C GLU A 175 5.51 4.73 -5.74
N PHE A 176 4.73 4.09 -4.86
CA PHE A 176 5.04 4.00 -3.45
C PHE A 176 6.32 3.21 -3.18
N ALA A 177 6.47 2.02 -3.79
CA ALA A 177 7.68 1.22 -3.68
C ALA A 177 8.90 1.97 -4.24
N ARG A 178 8.75 2.65 -5.38
CA ARG A 178 9.79 3.48 -6.00
C ARG A 178 10.27 4.58 -5.06
N ILE A 179 9.34 5.37 -4.51
CA ILE A 179 9.68 6.46 -3.58
C ILE A 179 10.40 5.94 -2.33
N TRP A 180 9.88 4.87 -1.73
CA TRP A 180 10.42 4.34 -0.48
C TRP A 180 11.70 3.53 -0.66
N HIS A 181 11.88 2.89 -1.82
CA HIS A 181 13.13 2.23 -2.18
C HIS A 181 14.21 3.27 -2.47
N SER A 182 13.90 4.34 -3.20
CA SER A 182 14.88 5.44 -3.36
C SER A 182 15.25 6.12 -2.04
N LEU A 183 14.35 6.13 -1.06
CA LEU A 183 14.63 6.67 0.26
C LEU A 183 15.48 5.71 1.10
N LEU A 184 15.07 4.45 1.25
CA LEU A 184 15.66 3.54 2.25
C LEU A 184 16.53 2.42 1.65
N GLY A 185 16.30 2.04 0.38
CA GLY A 185 16.91 0.88 -0.27
C GLY A 185 16.16 -0.43 0.00
N GLU A 186 16.78 -1.55 -0.37
CA GLU A 186 16.33 -2.90 0.00
C GLU A 186 16.58 -3.16 1.49
N PRO A 187 15.55 -3.53 2.29
CA PRO A 187 15.74 -3.86 3.69
C PRO A 187 16.49 -5.19 3.86
N PRO A 188 17.44 -5.30 4.82
CA PRO A 188 18.12 -6.57 5.11
C PRO A 188 17.13 -7.71 5.42
N ILE A 189 17.41 -8.94 5.01
CA ILE A 189 16.47 -10.08 5.16
C ILE A 189 16.27 -10.50 6.63
N GLY A 190 17.35 -10.51 7.41
CA GLY A 190 17.35 -10.93 8.80
C GLY A 190 16.75 -9.87 9.74
N ASP A 191 16.11 -10.33 10.82
CA ASP A 191 15.38 -9.47 11.76
C ASP A 191 16.33 -8.50 12.48
N GLU A 192 17.45 -9.00 13.00
CA GLU A 192 18.42 -8.20 13.74
C GLU A 192 19.07 -7.14 12.85
N GLU A 193 19.44 -7.52 11.62
CA GLU A 193 20.02 -6.63 10.63
C GLU A 193 19.01 -5.55 10.20
N ARG A 194 17.74 -5.90 10.04
CA ARG A 194 16.68 -4.94 9.69
C ARG A 194 16.43 -3.93 10.81
N VAL A 195 16.47 -4.38 12.07
CA VAL A 195 16.41 -3.48 13.25
C VAL A 195 17.63 -2.56 13.31
N ALA A 196 18.83 -3.11 13.11
CA ALA A 196 20.07 -2.33 13.12
C ALA A 196 20.11 -1.29 11.98
N TRP A 197 19.58 -1.64 10.80
CA TRP A 197 19.50 -0.77 9.64
C TRP A 197 18.64 0.47 9.89
N ILE A 198 17.40 0.31 10.38
CA ILE A 198 16.58 1.50 10.73
C ILE A 198 17.19 2.25 11.92
N LYS A 199 17.79 1.55 12.89
CA LYS A 199 18.47 2.22 14.01
C LYS A 199 19.62 3.10 13.54
N ALA A 200 20.40 2.65 12.56
CA ALA A 200 21.49 3.43 11.98
C ALA A 200 21.00 4.75 11.35
N ILE A 201 19.81 4.75 10.73
CA ILE A 201 19.17 5.95 10.21
C ILE A 201 18.67 6.83 11.37
N ALA A 202 18.07 6.24 12.40
CA ALA A 202 17.59 6.97 13.57
C ALA A 202 18.71 7.67 14.34
N ASP A 203 19.86 6.99 14.51
CA ASP A 203 21.02 7.50 15.23
C ASP A 203 21.87 8.47 14.39
N ALA A 204 21.57 8.66 13.10
CA ALA A 204 22.33 9.53 12.20
C ALA A 204 22.38 11.00 12.70
N PRO A 205 23.39 11.78 12.31
CA PRO A 205 23.50 13.20 12.66
C PRO A 205 22.21 13.98 12.39
N ALA A 206 21.86 14.95 13.25
CA ALA A 206 20.63 15.74 13.06
C ALA A 206 20.84 16.94 12.11
N THR A 207 22.09 17.34 11.90
CA THR A 207 22.50 18.48 11.07
C THR A 207 23.72 18.12 10.23
N LEU A 208 23.89 18.79 9.09
CA LEU A 208 25.05 18.59 8.23
C LEU A 208 26.36 18.88 8.98
N GLN A 209 26.37 19.91 9.84
CA GLN A 209 27.56 20.25 10.64
C GLN A 209 27.95 19.12 11.60
N GLN A 210 26.98 18.40 12.18
CA GLN A 210 27.28 17.23 13.00
C GLN A 210 27.83 16.09 12.15
N ALA A 211 27.30 15.87 10.94
CA ALA A 211 27.83 14.86 10.01
C ALA A 211 29.28 15.17 9.60
N GLU A 212 29.60 16.44 9.35
CA GLU A 212 30.96 16.91 9.06
C GLU A 212 31.92 16.77 10.26
N LEU A 213 31.42 16.89 11.49
CA LEU A 213 32.22 16.70 12.70
C LEU A 213 32.50 15.23 13.00
N GLU A 214 31.51 14.37 12.77
CA GLU A 214 31.62 12.92 12.97
C GLU A 214 32.50 12.27 11.90
N THR A 215 32.31 12.68 10.63
CA THR A 215 33.05 12.19 9.48
C THR A 215 33.57 13.38 8.65
N PRO A 216 34.81 13.86 8.90
CA PRO A 216 35.37 15.06 8.26
C PRO A 216 35.34 15.06 6.72
N GLU A 217 35.45 13.89 6.10
CA GLU A 217 35.42 13.71 4.65
C GLU A 217 34.06 14.07 4.03
N VAL A 218 32.97 14.07 4.82
CA VAL A 218 31.63 14.50 4.37
C VAL A 218 31.67 15.93 3.83
N LYS A 219 32.43 16.82 4.48
CA LYS A 219 32.52 18.22 4.06
C LYS A 219 33.08 18.33 2.64
N GLU A 220 34.18 17.63 2.36
CA GLU A 220 34.79 17.65 1.03
C GLU A 220 33.89 16.99 -0.02
N LEU A 221 33.24 15.88 0.34
CA LEU A 221 32.29 15.18 -0.53
C LEU A 221 31.11 16.09 -0.93
N VAL A 222 30.48 16.75 0.04
CA VAL A 222 29.34 17.65 -0.21
C VAL A 222 29.75 18.84 -1.06
N GLU A 223 30.91 19.44 -0.82
CA GLU A 223 31.41 20.55 -1.65
C GLU A 223 31.68 20.10 -3.09
N ARG A 224 32.23 18.90 -3.29
CA ARG A 224 32.38 18.32 -4.64
C ARG A 224 31.04 18.08 -5.31
N LEU A 225 30.09 17.44 -4.62
CA LEU A 225 28.75 17.20 -5.17
C LEU A 225 28.08 18.52 -5.57
N ARG A 226 28.08 19.53 -4.71
CA ARG A 226 27.53 20.86 -5.03
C ARG A 226 28.20 21.50 -6.24
N THR A 227 29.53 21.52 -6.26
CA THR A 227 30.30 22.14 -7.34
C THR A 227 30.06 21.42 -8.66
N ASP A 228 30.25 20.10 -8.69
CA ASP A 228 30.21 19.31 -9.91
C ASP A 228 28.77 19.17 -10.45
N MET A 229 27.75 19.02 -9.57
CA MET A 229 26.35 18.97 -9.97
C MET A 229 25.85 20.32 -10.51
N SER A 230 26.34 21.45 -9.97
CA SER A 230 25.98 22.78 -10.51
C SER A 230 26.48 23.01 -11.94
N VAL A 231 27.51 22.28 -12.38
CA VAL A 231 28.03 22.32 -13.75
C VAL A 231 27.22 21.40 -14.68
N LEU A 232 26.60 20.34 -14.14
CA LEU A 232 25.81 19.38 -14.90
C LEU A 232 24.41 19.91 -15.23
N TYR A 233 23.76 20.54 -14.27
CA TYR A 233 22.43 21.08 -14.45
C TYR A 233 22.52 22.58 -14.71
N ASP A 234 22.26 22.98 -15.95
CA ASP A 234 21.99 24.38 -16.33
C ASP A 234 20.59 24.81 -15.80
N SER A 235 20.22 24.35 -14.59
CA SER A 235 18.87 24.37 -14.03
C SER A 235 18.62 25.58 -13.14
N VAL A 236 17.35 26.01 -13.12
CA VAL A 236 16.85 27.10 -12.25
C VAL A 236 16.90 26.74 -10.77
N GLU A 237 16.91 25.45 -10.42
CA GLU A 237 16.96 24.98 -9.03
C GLU A 237 18.37 24.48 -8.66
N PRO A 238 18.94 24.95 -7.54
CA PRO A 238 20.25 24.52 -7.07
C PRO A 238 20.21 23.10 -6.51
N PHE A 239 21.35 22.40 -6.58
CA PHE A 239 21.53 21.11 -5.90
C PHE A 239 21.32 21.25 -4.39
N ASP A 240 20.57 20.31 -3.81
CA ASP A 240 20.38 20.20 -2.36
C ASP A 240 20.40 18.73 -1.91
N LEU A 241 20.61 18.53 -0.61
CA LEU A 241 20.63 17.22 0.04
C LEU A 241 19.21 16.81 0.45
N ASP A 242 18.38 16.56 -0.56
CA ASP A 242 16.95 16.29 -0.42
C ASP A 242 16.55 14.90 -0.95
N ARG A 243 15.25 14.67 -1.11
CA ARG A 243 14.72 13.45 -1.70
C ARG A 243 15.20 13.20 -3.14
N ARG A 244 15.50 14.24 -3.92
CA ARG A 244 15.98 14.09 -5.30
C ARG A 244 17.41 13.58 -5.32
N PHE A 245 18.25 14.06 -4.41
CA PHE A 245 19.59 13.51 -4.20
C PHE A 245 19.54 12.00 -3.89
N LEU A 246 18.67 11.56 -2.98
CA LEU A 246 18.50 10.13 -2.70
C LEU A 246 18.01 9.34 -3.92
N ALA A 247 17.08 9.88 -4.71
CA ALA A 247 16.65 9.27 -5.96
C ALA A 247 17.79 9.16 -6.99
N THR A 248 18.66 10.16 -7.09
CA THR A 248 19.86 10.11 -7.92
C THR A 248 20.83 9.01 -7.46
N MET A 249 21.04 8.89 -6.15
CA MET A 249 21.90 7.83 -5.61
C MET A 249 21.30 6.44 -5.85
N SER A 250 20.00 6.27 -5.61
CA SER A 250 19.29 5.02 -5.87
C SER A 250 19.34 4.63 -7.35
N TRP A 251 19.25 5.58 -8.28
CA TRP A 251 19.47 5.30 -9.70
C TRP A 251 20.88 4.75 -10.00
N TRP A 252 21.90 5.35 -9.38
CA TRP A 252 23.28 4.88 -9.56
C TRP A 252 23.49 3.48 -8.97
N GLN A 253 22.93 3.22 -7.78
CA GLN A 253 22.99 1.92 -7.11
C GLN A 253 22.21 0.84 -7.88
N ALA A 254 21.03 1.18 -8.42
CA ALA A 254 20.25 0.31 -9.29
C ALA A 254 21.11 -0.23 -10.44
N ILE A 255 21.86 0.64 -11.12
CA ILE A 255 22.66 0.28 -12.28
C ILE A 255 23.90 -0.56 -11.92
N ASN A 256 24.55 -0.28 -10.79
CA ASN A 256 25.84 -0.89 -10.45
C ASN A 256 25.75 -2.07 -9.48
N GLU A 257 24.74 -2.12 -8.62
CA GLU A 257 24.73 -2.96 -7.43
C GLU A 257 23.43 -3.76 -7.23
N GLU A 258 22.26 -3.24 -7.67
CA GLU A 258 20.96 -3.76 -7.21
C GLU A 258 20.06 -4.37 -8.29
N SER A 259 20.19 -4.00 -9.56
CA SER A 259 19.29 -4.48 -10.64
C SER A 259 19.93 -5.57 -11.50
N TYR A 260 19.27 -6.73 -11.51
CA TYR A 260 19.57 -7.80 -12.47
C TYR A 260 19.30 -7.35 -13.91
N VAL A 261 18.23 -6.58 -14.14
CA VAL A 261 17.88 -6.10 -15.48
C VAL A 261 18.94 -5.14 -16.02
N ALA A 262 19.46 -4.24 -15.18
CA ALA A 262 20.54 -3.34 -15.55
C ALA A 262 21.83 -4.10 -15.90
N GLU A 263 22.17 -5.11 -15.09
CA GLU A 263 23.32 -5.99 -15.34
C GLU A 263 23.16 -6.74 -16.67
N ALA A 264 22.01 -7.39 -16.89
CA ALA A 264 21.73 -8.17 -18.09
C ALA A 264 21.78 -7.33 -19.38
N LEU A 265 21.44 -6.05 -19.29
CA LEU A 265 21.50 -5.10 -20.41
C LEU A 265 22.87 -4.42 -20.56
N GLY A 266 23.82 -4.64 -19.65
CA GLY A 266 25.10 -3.94 -19.65
C GLY A 266 24.94 -2.42 -19.47
N ALA A 267 23.94 -1.98 -18.71
CA ALA A 267 23.54 -0.57 -18.62
C ALA A 267 24.68 0.35 -18.13
N ALA A 268 25.50 -0.14 -17.20
CA ALA A 268 26.67 0.58 -16.70
C ALA A 268 27.71 0.84 -17.80
N ASP A 269 27.95 -0.15 -18.67
CA ASP A 269 28.91 -0.03 -19.77
C ASP A 269 28.37 0.89 -20.87
N GLU A 270 27.07 0.81 -21.18
CA GLU A 270 26.40 1.73 -22.13
C GLU A 270 26.56 3.20 -21.69
N LEU A 271 26.38 3.50 -20.40
CA LEU A 271 26.53 4.86 -19.86
C LEU A 271 27.99 5.35 -19.92
N ARG A 272 28.97 4.46 -19.68
CA ARG A 272 30.40 4.78 -19.82
C ARG A 272 30.75 5.08 -21.28
N GLU A 273 30.29 4.25 -22.22
CA GLU A 273 30.53 4.43 -23.65
C GLU A 273 29.93 5.74 -24.19
N ARG A 274 28.75 6.12 -23.69
CA ARG A 274 28.09 7.39 -24.04
C ARG A 274 28.65 8.60 -23.30
N ASN A 275 29.61 8.40 -22.40
CA ASN A 275 30.22 9.44 -21.57
C ASN A 275 29.16 10.21 -20.76
N ASP A 276 28.22 9.48 -20.15
CA ASP A 276 27.19 10.07 -19.28
C ASP A 276 27.85 10.74 -18.07
N ARG A 277 27.71 12.07 -18.01
CA ARG A 277 28.50 12.88 -17.06
C ARG A 277 28.07 12.67 -15.61
N LEU A 278 26.78 12.49 -15.37
CA LEU A 278 26.25 12.27 -14.02
C LEU A 278 26.69 10.89 -13.51
N PHE A 279 26.54 9.86 -14.35
CA PHE A 279 26.97 8.51 -14.02
C PHE A 279 28.46 8.48 -13.67
N LEU A 280 29.31 9.04 -14.55
CA LEU A 280 30.77 9.03 -14.36
C LEU A 280 31.21 9.83 -13.14
N LEU A 281 30.55 10.96 -12.85
CA LEU A 281 30.81 11.73 -11.62
C LEU A 281 30.56 10.86 -10.39
N LEU A 282 29.36 10.29 -10.27
CA LEU A 282 28.97 9.48 -9.12
C LEU A 282 29.83 8.20 -9.03
N ASP A 283 30.10 7.54 -10.15
CA ASP A 283 30.95 6.33 -10.20
C ASP A 283 32.36 6.63 -9.68
N SER A 284 32.92 7.78 -10.05
CA SER A 284 34.25 8.20 -9.58
C SER A 284 34.27 8.52 -8.08
N LEU A 285 33.26 9.21 -7.56
CA LEU A 285 33.18 9.59 -6.14
C LEU A 285 32.82 8.41 -5.24
N TRP A 286 31.98 7.48 -5.71
CA TRP A 286 31.57 6.30 -4.96
C TRP A 286 32.71 5.30 -4.80
N LYS A 287 33.48 5.09 -5.87
CA LYS A 287 34.62 4.15 -5.88
C LYS A 287 35.87 4.68 -5.20
N ASP A 288 35.94 5.97 -4.88
CA ASP A 288 37.07 6.53 -4.13
C ASP A 288 37.04 6.05 -2.67
N PRO A 289 38.02 5.22 -2.22
CA PRO A 289 38.03 4.68 -0.86
C PRO A 289 38.09 5.76 0.23
N LYS A 290 38.50 6.98 -0.12
CA LYS A 290 38.49 8.14 0.77
C LYS A 290 37.07 8.45 1.25
N TYR A 291 36.06 8.29 0.41
CA TYR A 291 34.69 8.71 0.71
C TYR A 291 33.80 7.58 1.21
N THR A 292 34.28 6.34 1.36
CA THR A 292 33.43 5.19 1.77
C THR A 292 32.64 5.47 3.05
N LYS A 293 33.29 5.97 4.11
CA LYS A 293 32.59 6.35 5.36
C LYS A 293 31.76 7.62 5.23
N ALA A 294 32.20 8.55 4.37
CA ALA A 294 31.50 9.80 4.11
C ALA A 294 30.15 9.55 3.44
N TRP A 295 30.10 8.64 2.47
CA TRP A 295 28.86 8.22 1.81
C TRP A 295 27.86 7.61 2.78
N ASP A 296 28.31 6.67 3.62
CA ASP A 296 27.45 6.04 4.63
C ASP A 296 26.88 7.08 5.61
N THR A 297 27.71 8.00 6.10
CA THR A 297 27.28 9.08 7.01
C THR A 297 26.32 10.05 6.31
N LEU A 298 26.65 10.47 5.09
CA LEU A 298 25.87 11.44 4.32
C LEU A 298 24.50 10.88 3.93
N ILE A 299 24.44 9.67 3.38
CA ILE A 299 23.18 9.04 2.99
C ILE A 299 22.26 8.89 4.19
N ARG A 300 22.75 8.36 5.33
CA ARG A 300 21.93 8.21 6.55
C ARG A 300 21.45 9.54 7.11
N PHE A 301 22.30 10.57 7.08
CA PHE A 301 21.90 11.93 7.43
C PHE A 301 20.75 12.42 6.54
N VAL A 302 20.88 12.30 5.21
CA VAL A 302 19.83 12.75 4.29
C VAL A 302 18.56 11.93 4.45
N GLN A 303 18.65 10.61 4.61
CA GLN A 303 17.51 9.73 4.90
C GLN A 303 16.74 10.20 6.14
N LYS A 304 17.46 10.47 7.25
CA LYS A 304 16.87 10.99 8.48
C LYS A 304 16.17 12.33 8.27
N ARG A 305 16.79 13.26 7.54
CA ARG A 305 16.19 14.56 7.23
C ARG A 305 14.94 14.42 6.37
N VAL A 306 15.00 13.66 5.28
CA VAL A 306 13.86 13.43 4.39
C VAL A 306 12.69 12.79 5.14
N LEU A 307 12.93 11.81 6.01
CA LEU A 307 11.87 11.21 6.84
C LEU A 307 11.14 12.25 7.71
N ILE A 308 11.89 13.16 8.34
CA ILE A 308 11.33 14.18 9.25
C ILE A 308 10.67 15.33 8.48
N ASP A 309 11.35 15.83 7.47
CA ASP A 309 11.00 17.07 6.76
C ASP A 309 9.95 16.82 5.68
N ASP A 310 10.08 15.74 4.91
CA ASP A 310 9.18 15.46 3.80
C ASP A 310 8.06 14.49 4.18
N PHE A 311 8.34 13.52 5.06
CA PHE A 311 7.38 12.47 5.41
C PHE A 311 6.73 12.66 6.79
N ASN A 312 7.18 13.62 7.60
CA ASN A 312 6.71 13.81 8.99
C ASN A 312 6.77 12.50 9.82
N MET A 313 7.70 11.62 9.47
CA MET A 313 7.94 10.34 10.12
C MET A 313 9.17 10.45 11.02
N ASP A 314 9.06 9.87 12.21
CA ASP A 314 10.13 9.85 13.19
C ASP A 314 10.93 8.54 13.01
N PRO A 315 12.20 8.62 12.57
CA PRO A 315 13.05 7.43 12.40
C PRO A 315 13.22 6.63 13.69
N GLN A 316 13.18 7.28 14.85
CA GLN A 316 13.28 6.60 16.14
C GLN A 316 12.06 5.70 16.39
N ARG A 317 10.86 6.19 16.07
CA ARG A 317 9.62 5.39 16.13
C ARG A 317 9.61 4.28 15.09
N MET A 318 10.12 4.54 13.88
CA MET A 318 10.27 3.49 12.87
C MET A 318 11.16 2.35 13.37
N TYR A 319 12.28 2.68 14.05
CA TYR A 319 13.14 1.70 14.70
C TYR A 319 12.39 0.93 15.79
N GLU A 320 11.72 1.62 16.70
CA GLU A 320 10.97 1.01 17.81
C GLU A 320 9.91 0.04 17.30
N TYR A 321 9.15 0.43 16.27
CA TYR A 321 8.11 -0.43 15.70
C TYR A 321 8.69 -1.62 14.95
N THR A 322 9.81 -1.44 14.23
CA THR A 322 10.50 -2.56 13.57
C THR A 322 11.05 -3.55 14.62
N ARG A 323 11.58 -3.05 15.73
CA ARG A 323 12.07 -3.88 16.84
C ARG A 323 10.94 -4.62 17.56
N GLU A 324 9.82 -3.95 17.83
CA GLU A 324 8.73 -4.49 18.65
C GLU A 324 7.76 -5.38 17.88
N LEU A 325 7.49 -5.04 16.61
CA LEU A 325 6.40 -5.64 15.84
C LEU A 325 6.89 -6.58 14.75
N GLY A 326 8.19 -6.56 14.44
CA GLY A 326 8.79 -7.47 13.48
C GLY A 326 9.37 -6.76 12.26
N PRO A 327 9.76 -7.53 11.23
CA PRO A 327 10.66 -7.07 10.19
C PRO A 327 9.94 -6.23 9.12
N ILE A 328 9.54 -5.01 9.48
CA ILE A 328 8.77 -4.10 8.62
C ILE A 328 9.56 -3.73 7.35
N ASP A 329 8.94 -3.97 6.19
CA ASP A 329 9.36 -3.41 4.91
C ASP A 329 8.61 -2.09 4.67
N TRP A 330 9.31 -0.98 4.81
CA TRP A 330 8.74 0.37 4.69
C TRP A 330 8.32 0.75 3.26
N ARG A 331 8.63 -0.08 2.26
CA ARG A 331 8.12 0.06 0.89
C ARG A 331 6.68 -0.47 0.74
N HIS A 332 6.17 -1.17 1.75
CA HIS A 332 4.80 -1.69 1.75
C HIS A 332 3.83 -0.66 2.36
N PRO A 333 2.71 -0.26 1.71
CA PRO A 333 1.84 0.78 2.29
C PRO A 333 1.20 0.38 3.64
N GLN A 334 0.97 -0.91 3.90
CA GLN A 334 0.54 -1.38 5.23
C GLN A 334 1.54 -1.06 6.36
N ALA A 335 2.84 -0.92 6.09
CA ALA A 335 3.81 -0.45 7.08
C ALA A 335 3.50 0.98 7.57
N HIS A 336 3.03 1.81 6.65
CA HIS A 336 2.61 3.19 6.93
C HIS A 336 1.26 3.23 7.62
N SER A 337 0.34 2.33 7.24
CA SER A 337 -0.91 2.15 7.98
C SER A 337 -0.64 1.83 9.45
N LEU A 338 0.25 0.88 9.71
CA LEU A 338 0.70 0.50 11.05
C LEU A 338 1.33 1.68 11.79
N TYR A 339 2.26 2.40 11.15
CA TYR A 339 2.94 3.53 11.77
C TYR A 339 1.98 4.64 12.20
N TRP A 340 1.09 5.09 11.30
CA TRP A 340 0.17 6.18 11.58
C TRP A 340 -0.91 5.77 12.57
N ALA A 341 -1.43 4.54 12.50
CA ALA A 341 -2.38 4.04 13.48
C ALA A 341 -1.74 3.98 14.87
N ARG A 342 -0.56 3.36 15.00
CA ARG A 342 0.13 3.23 16.31
C ARG A 342 0.50 4.58 16.90
N LYS A 343 1.06 5.47 16.08
CA LYS A 343 1.36 6.86 16.49
C LYS A 343 0.10 7.58 16.94
N GLY A 344 -1.00 7.46 16.18
CA GLY A 344 -2.29 8.09 16.53
C GLY A 344 -2.81 7.67 17.89
N THR A 345 -2.79 6.37 18.20
CA THR A 345 -3.20 5.87 19.52
C THR A 345 -2.30 6.42 20.63
N GLN A 346 -0.98 6.35 20.47
CA GLN A 346 -0.03 6.82 21.48
C GLN A 346 -0.17 8.31 21.80
N GLU A 347 -0.43 9.15 20.79
CA GLU A 347 -0.61 10.59 20.97
C GLU A 347 -1.99 10.94 21.54
N ALA A 348 -3.04 10.27 21.07
CA ALA A 348 -4.42 10.57 21.50
C ALA A 348 -4.72 10.06 22.92
N GLU A 349 -4.17 8.92 23.30
CA GLU A 349 -4.37 8.29 24.62
C GLU A 349 -3.94 9.23 25.76
N GLN A 350 -2.88 10.03 25.56
CA GLN A 350 -2.40 11.00 26.55
C GLN A 350 -3.39 12.13 26.86
N ARG A 351 -4.36 12.40 25.97
CA ARG A 351 -5.36 13.47 26.12
C ARG A 351 -6.76 12.95 26.43
N MET A 352 -6.96 11.64 26.41
CA MET A 352 -8.28 11.07 26.60
C MET A 352 -8.69 11.20 28.07
N THR A 353 -9.59 12.16 28.34
CA THR A 353 -10.09 12.46 29.68
C THR A 353 -11.48 11.86 29.93
N ASN A 354 -12.24 11.61 28.86
CA ASN A 354 -13.55 10.97 28.91
C ASN A 354 -13.43 9.47 28.62
N PRO A 355 -13.79 8.59 29.57
CA PRO A 355 -13.77 7.14 29.35
C PRO A 355 -14.66 6.67 28.20
N ASP A 356 -15.71 7.40 27.84
CA ASP A 356 -16.61 7.02 26.75
C ASP A 356 -15.95 7.19 25.35
N ASP A 357 -14.84 7.94 25.24
CA ASP A 357 -14.13 8.16 23.98
C ASP A 357 -13.24 6.96 23.58
N VAL A 358 -13.13 5.94 24.44
CA VAL A 358 -12.30 4.75 24.24
C VAL A 358 -12.57 4.01 22.92
N TYR A 359 -13.81 4.07 22.40
CA TYR A 359 -14.16 3.45 21.12
C TYR A 359 -13.37 4.03 19.94
N HIS A 360 -12.94 5.30 20.02
CA HIS A 360 -12.08 5.88 18.99
C HIS A 360 -10.69 5.22 18.97
N LEU A 361 -10.12 4.93 20.16
CA LEU A 361 -8.85 4.19 20.27
C LEU A 361 -9.02 2.74 19.82
N ILE A 362 -10.10 2.05 20.23
CA ILE A 362 -10.39 0.67 19.78
C ILE A 362 -10.46 0.61 18.26
N ASN A 363 -11.15 1.55 17.62
CA ASN A 363 -11.25 1.62 16.17
C ASN A 363 -9.89 1.85 15.48
N ASN A 364 -9.02 2.65 16.09
CA ASN A 364 -7.69 2.92 15.54
C ASN A 364 -6.73 1.74 15.76
N ASP A 365 -6.82 1.06 16.90
CA ASP A 365 -6.06 -0.16 17.20
C ASP A 365 -6.48 -1.36 16.33
N ARG A 366 -7.74 -1.40 15.88
CA ARG A 366 -8.17 -2.32 14.82
C ARG A 366 -7.41 -2.09 13.52
N LEU A 367 -7.10 -0.84 13.14
CA LEU A 367 -6.27 -0.58 11.96
C LEU A 367 -4.83 -1.09 12.17
N GLN A 368 -4.27 -1.00 13.37
CA GLN A 368 -2.94 -1.54 13.66
C GLN A 368 -2.87 -3.06 13.39
N ILE A 369 -3.81 -3.83 13.97
CA ILE A 369 -3.80 -5.30 13.82
C ILE A 369 -4.18 -5.73 12.39
N GLN A 370 -5.03 -4.98 11.69
CA GLN A 370 -5.33 -5.19 10.27
C GLN A 370 -4.13 -4.88 9.37
N ALA A 371 -3.35 -3.85 9.68
CA ALA A 371 -2.12 -3.55 8.96
C ALA A 371 -1.09 -4.66 9.13
N LEU A 372 -0.93 -5.19 10.35
CA LEU A 372 -0.11 -6.37 10.60
C LEU A 372 -0.61 -7.59 9.82
N GLN A 373 -1.92 -7.83 9.74
CA GLN A 373 -2.49 -8.89 8.89
C GLN A 373 -2.14 -8.70 7.41
N GLY A 374 -2.20 -7.46 6.91
CA GLY A 374 -1.76 -7.12 5.56
C GLY A 374 -0.28 -7.45 5.34
N LEU A 375 0.58 -7.08 6.30
CA LEU A 375 2.01 -7.41 6.27
C LEU A 375 2.26 -8.92 6.39
N ALA A 376 1.49 -9.66 7.18
CA ALA A 376 1.63 -11.12 7.24
C ALA A 376 1.37 -11.79 5.88
N ARG A 377 0.40 -11.25 5.12
CA ARG A 377 -0.01 -11.80 3.82
C ARG A 377 0.87 -11.36 2.65
N SER A 378 1.48 -10.18 2.72
CA SER A 378 2.26 -9.65 1.59
C SER A 378 3.39 -8.69 1.95
N GLY A 379 3.87 -8.70 3.19
CA GLY A 379 4.76 -7.70 3.75
C GLY A 379 6.19 -7.71 3.23
N ARG A 380 6.60 -8.71 2.44
CA ARG A 380 7.87 -8.67 1.71
C ARG A 380 7.67 -8.09 0.32
N ILE A 381 8.41 -7.04 -0.02
CA ILE A 381 8.42 -6.44 -1.35
C ILE A 381 9.66 -6.90 -2.12
N HIS A 382 9.47 -7.26 -3.38
CA HIS A 382 10.52 -7.37 -4.37
C HIS A 382 10.30 -6.28 -5.41
N PHE A 383 11.31 -5.46 -5.64
CA PHE A 383 11.22 -4.31 -6.52
C PHE A 383 12.57 -4.08 -7.19
N ASP A 384 12.59 -4.07 -8.53
CA ASP A 384 13.77 -3.69 -9.30
C ASP A 384 13.72 -2.17 -9.56
N PRO A 385 14.64 -1.37 -8.98
CA PRO A 385 14.64 0.08 -9.11
C PRO A 385 14.98 0.61 -10.52
N PHE A 386 15.57 -0.22 -11.39
CA PHE A 386 15.89 0.12 -12.76
C PHE A 386 14.71 -0.17 -13.70
N GLU A 387 14.09 -1.34 -13.56
CA GLU A 387 12.97 -1.78 -14.40
C GLU A 387 11.66 -1.06 -14.07
N GLN A 388 11.50 -0.58 -12.82
CA GLN A 388 10.33 0.15 -12.31
C GLN A 388 9.00 -0.54 -12.66
N SER A 389 8.98 -1.86 -12.53
CA SER A 389 7.79 -2.69 -12.70
C SER A 389 6.98 -2.82 -11.41
N ILE A 390 5.75 -3.33 -11.55
CA ILE A 390 4.87 -3.53 -10.40
C ILE A 390 5.59 -4.40 -9.36
N PRO A 391 5.72 -3.95 -8.10
CA PRO A 391 6.47 -4.68 -7.09
C PRO A 391 5.84 -6.04 -6.79
N GLY A 392 6.65 -7.08 -6.86
CA GLY A 392 6.29 -8.41 -6.38
C GLY A 392 6.06 -8.37 -4.87
N ARG A 393 5.01 -9.05 -4.39
CA ARG A 393 4.71 -9.12 -2.96
C ARG A 393 4.59 -10.55 -2.47
N PHE A 394 5.16 -10.81 -1.29
CA PHE A 394 5.23 -12.15 -0.73
C PHE A 394 4.80 -12.17 0.74
N PRO A 395 4.19 -13.27 1.22
CA PRO A 395 3.84 -13.43 2.63
C PRO A 395 5.05 -13.25 3.55
N GLU A 396 4.83 -12.68 4.73
CA GLU A 396 5.82 -12.52 5.79
C GLU A 396 5.31 -13.21 7.07
N PRO A 397 5.49 -14.54 7.20
CA PRO A 397 4.86 -15.33 8.25
C PRO A 397 5.35 -14.98 9.66
N ARG A 398 6.48 -14.28 9.80
CA ARG A 398 6.99 -13.79 11.09
C ARG A 398 5.95 -12.91 11.82
N PHE A 399 5.12 -12.17 11.09
CA PHE A 399 4.05 -11.34 11.68
C PHE A 399 2.90 -12.15 12.32
N ILE A 400 2.76 -13.45 12.05
CA ILE A 400 1.70 -14.27 12.68
C ILE A 400 1.86 -14.26 14.21
N ASN A 401 3.10 -14.40 14.70
CA ASN A 401 3.41 -14.33 16.14
C ASN A 401 3.13 -12.94 16.70
N THR A 402 3.54 -11.88 15.99
CA THR A 402 3.28 -10.50 16.40
C THR A 402 1.78 -10.25 16.54
N ILE A 403 0.97 -10.75 15.61
CA ILE A 403 -0.48 -10.55 15.63
C ILE A 403 -1.12 -11.27 16.82
N ASP A 404 -0.67 -12.50 17.15
CA ASP A 404 -1.15 -13.22 18.32
C ASP A 404 -0.81 -12.49 19.62
N GLY A 405 0.44 -12.01 19.77
CA GLY A 405 0.84 -11.19 20.92
C GLY A 405 0.07 -9.86 21.00
N MET A 406 -0.09 -9.16 19.87
CA MET A 406 -0.87 -7.93 19.78
C MET A 406 -2.34 -8.16 20.15
N PHE A 407 -2.91 -9.32 19.80
CA PHE A 407 -4.26 -9.67 20.24
C PHE A 407 -4.35 -9.75 21.76
N GLU A 408 -3.39 -10.40 22.45
CA GLU A 408 -3.37 -10.45 23.91
C GLU A 408 -3.26 -9.05 24.54
N ASP A 409 -2.37 -8.21 23.99
CA ASP A 409 -2.19 -6.83 24.43
C ASP A 409 -3.47 -6.00 24.29
N LEU A 410 -4.11 -6.04 23.11
CA LEU A 410 -5.33 -5.29 22.84
C LEU A 410 -6.54 -5.84 23.60
N TYR A 411 -6.66 -7.16 23.74
CA TYR A 411 -7.70 -7.79 24.54
C TYR A 411 -7.59 -7.32 26.00
N THR A 412 -6.38 -7.33 26.55
CA THR A 412 -6.11 -6.90 27.93
C THR A 412 -6.34 -5.39 28.09
N LYS A 413 -5.82 -4.57 27.17
CA LYS A 413 -5.98 -3.10 27.17
C LYS A 413 -7.44 -2.68 27.25
N TYR A 414 -8.33 -3.37 26.54
CA TYR A 414 -9.75 -3.01 26.43
C TYR A 414 -10.69 -3.94 27.19
N PHE A 415 -10.17 -4.77 28.11
CA PHE A 415 -10.97 -5.73 28.86
C PHE A 415 -12.09 -5.06 29.66
N GLU A 416 -11.79 -3.95 30.32
CA GLU A 416 -12.77 -3.20 31.14
C GLU A 416 -13.59 -2.18 30.33
N ALA A 417 -13.33 -2.03 29.03
CA ALA A 417 -14.06 -1.08 28.21
C ALA A 417 -15.51 -1.54 28.00
N ARG A 418 -16.46 -0.58 28.13
CA ARG A 418 -17.89 -0.84 27.90
C ARG A 418 -18.13 -1.42 26.51
N GLY A 419 -19.19 -2.22 26.36
CA GLY A 419 -19.64 -2.71 25.05
C GLY A 419 -18.75 -3.78 24.43
N ALA A 420 -18.16 -4.67 25.25
CA ALA A 420 -17.34 -5.80 24.80
C ALA A 420 -16.05 -5.34 24.09
N GLY A 421 -15.32 -4.40 24.71
CA GLY A 421 -14.13 -3.75 24.14
C GLY A 421 -13.05 -4.73 23.69
N GLY A 422 -12.45 -5.48 24.61
CA GLY A 422 -11.44 -6.50 24.27
C GLY A 422 -12.00 -7.65 23.43
N GLU A 423 -13.23 -8.07 23.70
CA GLU A 423 -13.89 -9.17 22.99
C GLU A 423 -14.07 -8.90 21.48
N THR A 424 -14.09 -7.63 21.06
CA THR A 424 -14.20 -7.30 19.64
C THR A 424 -13.07 -7.87 18.78
N PHE A 425 -11.92 -8.18 19.37
CA PHE A 425 -10.77 -8.73 18.66
C PHE A 425 -10.80 -10.27 18.56
N ILE A 426 -11.69 -10.95 19.32
CA ILE A 426 -11.79 -12.43 19.34
C ILE A 426 -12.13 -12.98 17.95
N ILE A 427 -13.13 -12.39 17.29
CA ILE A 427 -13.55 -12.85 15.95
C ILE A 427 -12.41 -12.70 14.96
N PHE A 428 -11.67 -11.59 15.05
CA PHE A 428 -10.51 -11.34 14.20
C PHE A 428 -9.44 -12.41 14.38
N ILE A 429 -8.99 -12.67 15.62
CA ILE A 429 -7.88 -13.61 15.85
C ILE A 429 -8.28 -15.05 15.51
N LYS A 430 -9.53 -15.45 15.79
CA LYS A 430 -10.06 -16.77 15.37
C LYS A 430 -9.95 -16.95 13.87
N ASN A 431 -10.48 -16.00 13.11
CA ASN A 431 -10.48 -16.07 11.65
C ASN A 431 -9.06 -15.99 11.08
N PHE A 432 -8.20 -15.13 11.66
CA PHE A 432 -6.82 -14.99 11.22
C PHE A 432 -6.02 -16.28 11.44
N LEU A 433 -6.01 -16.83 12.65
CA LEU A 433 -5.29 -18.06 12.95
C LEU A 433 -5.85 -19.25 12.18
N SER A 434 -7.17 -19.41 12.05
CA SER A 434 -7.76 -20.44 11.18
C SER A 434 -7.30 -20.31 9.73
N SER A 435 -7.19 -19.08 9.19
CA SER A 435 -6.64 -18.86 7.85
C SER A 435 -5.17 -19.24 7.76
N SER A 436 -4.36 -18.77 8.70
CA SER A 436 -2.93 -19.05 8.75
C SER A 436 -2.63 -20.54 8.89
N ILE A 437 -3.43 -21.29 9.68
CA ILE A 437 -3.32 -22.75 9.81
C ILE A 437 -3.50 -23.42 8.44
N ARG A 438 -4.57 -23.06 7.71
CA ARG A 438 -4.82 -23.62 6.36
C ARG A 438 -3.70 -23.27 5.39
N GLU A 439 -3.24 -22.03 5.40
CA GLU A 439 -2.16 -21.55 4.53
C GLU A 439 -0.84 -22.28 4.81
N LEU A 440 -0.41 -22.36 6.08
CA LEU A 440 0.80 -23.06 6.50
C LEU A 440 0.73 -24.56 6.19
N TYR A 441 -0.40 -25.19 6.49
CA TYR A 441 -0.61 -26.61 6.18
C TYR A 441 -0.43 -26.90 4.69
N ARG A 442 -1.00 -26.04 3.81
CA ARG A 442 -0.85 -26.16 2.35
C ARG A 442 0.56 -25.86 1.85
N GLN A 443 1.33 -25.08 2.61
CA GLN A 443 2.74 -24.78 2.30
C GLN A 443 3.69 -25.90 2.76
N GLY A 444 3.19 -26.95 3.43
CA GLY A 444 4.00 -28.03 4.00
C GLY A 444 4.49 -27.75 5.42
N GLU A 445 4.16 -26.59 6.00
CA GLU A 445 4.54 -26.15 7.35
C GLU A 445 3.60 -26.76 8.41
N VAL A 446 3.49 -28.11 8.41
CA VAL A 446 2.50 -28.86 9.20
C VAL A 446 2.71 -28.70 10.70
N GLU A 447 3.97 -28.73 11.16
CA GLU A 447 4.31 -28.53 12.58
C GLU A 447 3.83 -27.15 13.05
N ARG A 448 4.14 -26.13 12.26
CA ARG A 448 3.74 -24.75 12.57
C ARG A 448 2.22 -24.55 12.54
N ALA A 449 1.54 -25.19 11.60
CA ALA A 449 0.08 -25.20 11.55
C ALA A 449 -0.53 -25.88 12.79
N GLN A 450 0.08 -26.97 13.28
CA GLN A 450 -0.36 -27.63 14.52
C GLN A 450 -0.18 -26.71 15.74
N GLU A 451 0.95 -26.01 15.86
CA GLU A 451 1.19 -25.06 16.96
C GLU A 451 0.10 -23.98 17.03
N LEU A 452 -0.30 -23.42 15.89
CA LEU A 452 -1.38 -22.43 15.84
C LEU A 452 -2.75 -23.02 16.17
N MET A 453 -3.00 -24.28 15.82
CA MET A 453 -4.23 -24.98 16.16
C MET A 453 -4.31 -25.28 17.66
N ASP A 454 -3.21 -25.70 18.27
CA ASP A 454 -3.09 -25.90 19.71
C ASP A 454 -3.31 -24.56 20.45
N ARG A 455 -2.79 -23.47 19.89
CA ARG A 455 -3.03 -22.11 20.40
C ARG A 455 -4.50 -21.71 20.33
N LEU A 456 -5.20 -21.99 19.22
CA LEU A 456 -6.66 -21.78 19.12
C LEU A 456 -7.44 -22.61 20.15
N ASP A 457 -7.04 -23.86 20.37
CA ASP A 457 -7.67 -24.72 21.37
C ASP A 457 -7.45 -24.20 22.80
N ALA A 458 -6.26 -23.71 23.10
CA ALA A 458 -5.93 -23.10 24.38
C ALA A 458 -6.75 -21.81 24.63
N LEU A 459 -6.94 -20.97 23.61
CA LEU A 459 -7.68 -19.71 23.76
C LEU A 459 -9.20 -19.90 23.75
N PHE A 460 -9.71 -20.78 22.88
CA PHE A 460 -11.14 -20.80 22.52
C PHE A 460 -11.78 -22.19 22.51
N GLY A 461 -10.97 -23.26 22.61
CA GLY A 461 -11.43 -24.64 22.69
C GLY A 461 -11.47 -25.13 24.13
N ARG A 462 -10.62 -26.10 24.45
CA ARG A 462 -10.57 -26.71 25.79
C ARG A 462 -10.11 -25.74 26.87
N GLY A 463 -9.31 -24.73 26.53
CA GLY A 463 -8.91 -23.67 27.47
C GLY A 463 -9.85 -22.46 27.50
N GLY A 464 -10.83 -22.39 26.60
CA GLY A 464 -11.82 -21.31 26.56
C GLY A 464 -12.89 -21.40 27.65
N PHE A 465 -13.74 -20.37 27.72
CA PHE A 465 -14.89 -20.35 28.65
C PHE A 465 -16.21 -20.05 27.92
N PRO A 466 -17.20 -20.99 27.94
CA PRO A 466 -17.10 -22.35 28.47
C PRO A 466 -16.15 -23.23 27.62
N PRO A 467 -15.46 -24.21 28.23
CA PRO A 467 -14.61 -25.15 27.49
C PRO A 467 -15.41 -25.95 26.45
N ASN A 468 -14.79 -26.21 25.31
CA ASN A 468 -15.37 -27.02 24.23
C ASN A 468 -14.28 -27.78 23.46
N ASN A 469 -14.67 -28.73 22.60
CA ASN A 469 -13.73 -29.57 21.84
C ASN A 469 -13.60 -29.14 20.37
N GLN A 470 -13.94 -27.89 20.02
CA GLN A 470 -13.97 -27.44 18.62
C GLN A 470 -12.64 -27.66 17.89
N TYR A 471 -11.51 -27.45 18.57
CA TYR A 471 -10.17 -27.56 18.01
C TYR A 471 -9.44 -28.85 18.44
N ALA A 472 -10.11 -29.73 19.20
CA ALA A 472 -9.54 -31.00 19.66
C ALA A 472 -9.76 -32.13 18.63
N ILE A 473 -9.31 -31.89 17.39
CA ILE A 473 -9.42 -32.81 16.25
C ILE A 473 -8.07 -32.89 15.52
N PRO A 474 -7.83 -33.91 14.68
CA PRO A 474 -6.64 -33.95 13.82
C PRO A 474 -6.56 -32.73 12.89
N LEU A 475 -5.35 -32.21 12.67
CA LEU A 475 -5.11 -30.98 11.88
C LEU A 475 -5.61 -31.09 10.43
N ASP A 476 -5.39 -32.23 9.79
CA ASP A 476 -5.91 -32.53 8.45
C ASP A 476 -7.44 -32.46 8.41
N ILE A 477 -8.11 -33.01 9.44
CA ILE A 477 -9.57 -32.94 9.59
C ILE A 477 -10.02 -31.50 9.84
N PHE A 478 -9.32 -30.72 10.67
CA PHE A 478 -9.62 -29.31 10.89
C PHE A 478 -9.52 -28.51 9.60
N VAL A 479 -8.40 -28.62 8.88
CA VAL A 479 -8.18 -27.94 7.60
C VAL A 479 -9.25 -28.34 6.58
N ALA A 480 -9.59 -29.63 6.50
CA ALA A 480 -10.65 -30.11 5.64
C ALA A 480 -12.02 -29.54 6.01
N ASN A 481 -12.37 -29.51 7.30
CA ASN A 481 -13.66 -28.99 7.79
C ASN A 481 -13.79 -27.48 7.55
N GLU A 482 -12.75 -26.70 7.87
CA GLU A 482 -12.74 -25.25 7.64
C GLU A 482 -12.85 -24.95 6.14
N THR A 483 -12.11 -25.69 5.30
CA THR A 483 -12.16 -25.53 3.84
C THR A 483 -13.55 -25.87 3.29
N ARG A 484 -14.13 -27.02 3.67
CA ARG A 484 -15.46 -27.45 3.21
C ARG A 484 -16.57 -26.55 3.72
N GLY A 485 -16.53 -26.16 4.99
CA GLY A 485 -17.52 -25.28 5.60
C GLY A 485 -17.54 -23.89 4.95
N GLU A 486 -16.41 -23.42 4.42
CA GLU A 486 -16.34 -22.20 3.61
C GLU A 486 -17.04 -22.40 2.25
N TYR A 487 -16.77 -23.50 1.57
CA TYR A 487 -17.39 -23.82 0.28
C TYR A 487 -18.88 -24.09 0.35
N ASP A 488 -19.39 -24.66 1.44
CA ASP A 488 -20.82 -24.82 1.63
C ASP A 488 -21.53 -23.46 1.74
N ARG A 489 -20.86 -22.48 2.35
CA ARG A 489 -21.36 -21.10 2.48
C ARG A 489 -21.18 -20.30 1.19
N GLN A 490 -20.04 -20.47 0.53
CA GLN A 490 -19.61 -19.69 -0.63
C GLN A 490 -18.97 -20.58 -1.71
N PRO A 491 -19.78 -21.36 -2.47
CA PRO A 491 -19.24 -22.35 -3.40
C PRO A 491 -18.40 -21.76 -4.55
N HIS A 492 -18.64 -20.48 -4.87
CA HIS A 492 -17.94 -19.75 -5.92
C HIS A 492 -16.48 -19.41 -5.56
N LEU A 493 -16.08 -19.55 -4.30
CA LEU A 493 -14.70 -19.32 -3.88
C LEU A 493 -13.76 -20.47 -4.25
N ALA A 494 -14.27 -21.70 -4.41
CA ALA A 494 -13.43 -22.88 -4.59
C ALA A 494 -12.48 -22.79 -5.80
N PRO A 495 -12.93 -22.38 -7.01
CA PRO A 495 -12.00 -22.18 -8.12
C PRO A 495 -10.90 -21.15 -7.83
N SER A 496 -11.24 -20.07 -7.13
CA SER A 496 -10.28 -19.02 -6.77
C SER A 496 -9.24 -19.51 -5.76
N ASP A 497 -9.65 -20.24 -4.73
CA ASP A 497 -8.78 -20.83 -3.72
C ASP A 497 -7.82 -21.87 -4.33
N VAL A 498 -8.34 -22.73 -5.21
CA VAL A 498 -7.53 -23.72 -5.94
C VAL A 498 -6.53 -23.02 -6.87
N ALA A 499 -6.98 -22.02 -7.63
CA ALA A 499 -6.10 -21.25 -8.50
C ALA A 499 -5.00 -20.53 -7.70
N ALA A 500 -5.32 -19.93 -6.56
CA ALA A 500 -4.34 -19.28 -5.69
C ALA A 500 -3.29 -20.26 -5.15
N SER A 501 -3.72 -21.45 -4.72
CA SER A 501 -2.83 -22.54 -4.26
C SER A 501 -1.89 -23.00 -5.39
N LEU A 502 -2.43 -23.23 -6.59
CA LEU A 502 -1.64 -23.65 -7.75
C LEU A 502 -0.70 -22.56 -8.24
N ARG A 503 -1.11 -21.28 -8.22
CA ARG A 503 -0.21 -20.15 -8.51
C ARG A 503 0.96 -20.11 -7.54
N TYR A 504 0.71 -20.27 -6.24
CA TYR A 504 1.79 -20.38 -5.25
C TYR A 504 2.69 -21.61 -5.52
N GLY A 505 2.09 -22.75 -5.87
CA GLY A 505 2.80 -23.95 -6.30
C GLY A 505 3.69 -23.73 -7.51
N PHE A 506 3.25 -22.99 -8.53
CA PHE A 506 4.11 -22.63 -9.67
C PHE A 506 5.23 -21.68 -9.26
N ARG A 507 4.94 -20.62 -8.51
CA ARG A 507 5.93 -19.63 -8.10
C ARG A 507 7.04 -20.22 -7.21
N VAL A 508 6.64 -20.93 -6.17
CA VAL A 508 7.57 -21.49 -5.17
C VAL A 508 8.03 -22.88 -5.58
N GLY A 509 7.09 -23.73 -6.00
CA GLY A 509 7.41 -25.13 -6.27
C GLY A 509 8.19 -25.33 -7.57
N VAL A 510 7.83 -24.61 -8.63
CA VAL A 510 8.62 -24.57 -9.87
C VAL A 510 9.69 -23.48 -9.76
N GLY A 511 9.30 -22.21 -9.65
CA GLY A 511 10.22 -21.08 -9.78
C GLY A 511 11.34 -21.02 -8.73
N GLN A 512 11.12 -21.56 -7.52
CA GLN A 512 12.13 -21.62 -6.44
C GLN A 512 12.62 -23.05 -6.17
N ASN A 513 12.31 -24.01 -7.06
CA ASN A 513 12.73 -25.40 -6.97
C ASN A 513 12.35 -26.10 -5.64
N ARG A 514 11.08 -25.96 -5.23
CA ARG A 514 10.48 -26.67 -4.07
C ARG A 514 9.36 -27.62 -4.51
N PRO A 515 9.67 -28.74 -5.17
CA PRO A 515 8.68 -29.57 -5.86
C PRO A 515 7.60 -30.18 -4.96
N ASP A 516 7.88 -30.31 -3.66
CA ASP A 516 6.93 -30.69 -2.62
C ASP A 516 5.75 -29.71 -2.49
N VAL A 517 6.02 -28.39 -2.59
CA VAL A 517 4.98 -27.35 -2.53
C VAL A 517 4.02 -27.47 -3.72
N TYR A 518 4.55 -27.73 -4.92
CA TYR A 518 3.69 -27.91 -6.10
C TYR A 518 2.82 -29.17 -5.99
N LYS A 519 3.40 -30.27 -5.48
CA LYS A 519 2.66 -31.53 -5.26
C LYS A 519 1.50 -31.35 -4.29
N GLU A 520 1.69 -30.62 -3.20
CA GLU A 520 0.61 -30.35 -2.25
C GLU A 520 -0.47 -29.45 -2.87
N ALA A 521 -0.10 -28.46 -3.68
CA ALA A 521 -1.06 -27.62 -4.39
C ALA A 521 -1.93 -28.44 -5.37
N VAL A 522 -1.32 -29.37 -6.13
CA VAL A 522 -2.03 -30.28 -7.05
C VAL A 522 -2.93 -31.25 -6.28
N LYS A 523 -2.44 -31.82 -5.17
CA LYS A 523 -3.24 -32.69 -4.30
C LYS A 523 -4.48 -31.96 -3.76
N TYR A 524 -4.30 -30.74 -3.27
CA TYR A 524 -5.40 -29.89 -2.81
C TYR A 524 -6.41 -29.60 -3.93
N ALA A 525 -5.95 -29.25 -5.13
CA ALA A 525 -6.82 -29.06 -6.29
C ALA A 525 -7.67 -30.30 -6.58
N GLY A 526 -7.07 -31.48 -6.50
CA GLY A 526 -7.76 -32.77 -6.62
C GLY A 526 -8.80 -32.99 -5.52
N GLU A 527 -8.46 -32.77 -4.25
CA GLU A 527 -9.36 -32.93 -3.11
C GLU A 527 -10.59 -32.02 -3.20
N VAL A 528 -10.42 -30.77 -3.63
CA VAL A 528 -11.54 -29.83 -3.84
C VAL A 528 -12.39 -30.27 -5.04
N THR A 529 -11.75 -30.69 -6.14
CA THR A 529 -12.48 -31.19 -7.31
C THR A 529 -13.31 -32.43 -6.97
N ASP A 530 -12.74 -33.37 -6.22
CA ASP A 530 -13.41 -34.57 -5.74
C ASP A 530 -14.51 -34.26 -4.74
N TYR A 531 -14.35 -33.23 -3.90
CA TYR A 531 -15.41 -32.73 -3.03
C TYR A 531 -16.63 -32.36 -3.86
N TYR A 532 -16.50 -31.46 -4.84
CA TYR A 532 -17.63 -31.03 -5.66
C TYR A 532 -18.20 -32.15 -6.55
N ARG A 533 -17.37 -33.08 -7.02
CA ARG A 533 -17.80 -34.21 -7.85
C ARG A 533 -18.63 -35.24 -7.07
N ASN A 534 -18.30 -35.46 -5.80
CA ASN A 534 -18.90 -36.53 -4.98
C ASN A 534 -19.96 -36.03 -3.98
N HIS A 535 -20.08 -34.72 -3.74
CA HIS A 535 -21.00 -34.19 -2.74
C HIS A 535 -22.46 -34.18 -3.22
N LYS A 536 -23.28 -35.11 -2.70
CA LYS A 536 -24.70 -35.28 -3.08
C LYS A 536 -25.67 -34.32 -2.39
N LEU A 537 -25.21 -33.47 -1.47
CA LEU A 537 -26.04 -32.89 -0.40
C LEU A 537 -26.22 -31.37 -0.42
N ILE A 538 -25.55 -30.62 -1.30
CA ILE A 538 -25.87 -29.21 -1.36
C ILE A 538 -27.12 -29.08 -2.26
N ASP A 539 -28.23 -28.65 -1.66
CA ASP A 539 -29.53 -28.52 -2.33
C ASP A 539 -29.48 -27.33 -3.31
N TYR A 540 -29.02 -27.62 -4.52
CA TYR A 540 -28.81 -26.64 -5.58
C TYR A 540 -30.02 -26.43 -6.49
N SER A 541 -31.11 -27.15 -6.25
CA SER A 541 -32.34 -27.02 -7.03
C SER A 541 -33.00 -25.64 -6.88
N THR A 542 -32.73 -24.93 -5.78
CA THR A 542 -33.42 -23.67 -5.44
C THR A 542 -32.51 -22.44 -5.25
N LYS A 543 -31.17 -22.58 -5.17
CA LYS A 543 -30.27 -21.44 -4.84
C LYS A 543 -29.18 -21.06 -5.86
N LEU A 544 -28.66 -21.98 -6.69
CA LEU A 544 -27.55 -21.70 -7.61
C LEU A 544 -27.78 -22.14 -9.06
N GLY A 545 -28.67 -23.10 -9.32
CA GLY A 545 -28.93 -23.64 -10.67
C GLY A 545 -27.86 -24.64 -11.13
N MET A 546 -28.26 -25.63 -11.94
CA MET A 546 -27.36 -26.71 -12.42
C MET A 546 -26.20 -26.20 -13.27
N ASP A 547 -26.40 -25.11 -14.01
CA ASP A 547 -25.40 -24.55 -14.93
C ASP A 547 -24.18 -24.01 -14.19
N ARG A 548 -24.36 -23.29 -13.07
CA ARG A 548 -23.24 -22.77 -12.26
C ARG A 548 -22.37 -23.88 -11.68
N MET A 549 -22.94 -25.05 -11.38
CA MET A 549 -22.15 -26.18 -10.87
C MET A 549 -21.28 -26.78 -11.98
N LYS A 550 -21.85 -26.90 -13.18
CA LYS A 550 -21.09 -27.32 -14.36
C LYS A 550 -19.95 -26.33 -14.65
N ASP A 551 -20.18 -25.04 -14.45
CA ASP A 551 -19.14 -24.01 -14.59
C ASP A 551 -18.04 -24.18 -13.53
N ILE A 552 -18.39 -24.32 -12.25
CA ILE A 552 -17.41 -24.54 -11.16
C ILE A 552 -16.57 -25.80 -11.41
N LEU A 553 -17.21 -26.93 -11.72
CA LEU A 553 -16.49 -28.17 -12.02
C LEU A 553 -15.59 -28.02 -13.25
N GLY A 554 -16.07 -27.32 -14.29
CA GLY A 554 -15.29 -27.04 -15.49
C GLY A 554 -14.10 -26.10 -15.26
N GLU A 555 -14.17 -25.21 -14.27
CA GLU A 555 -13.03 -24.39 -13.82
C GLU A 555 -12.05 -25.23 -12.98
N LEU A 556 -12.56 -26.04 -12.04
CA LEU A 556 -11.74 -26.91 -11.20
C LEU A 556 -10.96 -27.95 -12.01
N ASP A 557 -11.59 -28.59 -13.00
CA ASP A 557 -10.96 -29.56 -13.90
C ASP A 557 -9.81 -28.94 -14.73
N ARG A 558 -9.85 -27.62 -14.96
CA ARG A 558 -8.83 -26.86 -15.71
C ARG A 558 -8.00 -25.94 -14.82
N SER A 559 -8.06 -26.13 -13.51
CA SER A 559 -7.50 -25.19 -12.54
C SER A 559 -6.00 -24.96 -12.71
N ALA A 560 -5.20 -26.00 -13.01
CA ALA A 560 -3.76 -25.84 -13.28
C ALA A 560 -3.50 -24.99 -14.52
N GLU A 561 -4.28 -25.18 -15.59
CA GLU A 561 -4.19 -24.39 -16.82
C GLU A 561 -4.56 -22.93 -16.58
N ILE A 562 -5.67 -22.69 -15.88
CA ILE A 562 -6.15 -21.35 -15.53
C ILE A 562 -5.12 -20.64 -14.65
N ALA A 563 -4.64 -21.28 -13.59
CA ALA A 563 -3.67 -20.73 -12.67
C ALA A 563 -2.34 -20.38 -13.37
N PHE A 564 -1.86 -21.26 -14.25
CA PHE A 564 -0.64 -21.02 -15.02
C PHE A 564 -0.81 -19.84 -15.99
N LEU A 565 -1.92 -19.80 -16.75
CA LEU A 565 -2.21 -18.67 -17.65
C LEU A 565 -2.28 -17.35 -16.90
N GLN A 566 -3.03 -17.31 -15.79
CA GLN A 566 -3.14 -16.13 -14.94
C GLN A 566 -1.78 -15.70 -14.43
N LEU A 567 -0.94 -16.62 -13.97
CA LEU A 567 0.41 -16.30 -13.50
C LEU A 567 1.30 -15.74 -14.60
N MET A 568 1.32 -16.36 -15.78
CA MET A 568 2.26 -16.00 -16.84
C MET A 568 1.94 -14.63 -17.47
N ILE A 569 0.68 -14.22 -17.51
CA ILE A 569 0.28 -12.93 -18.09
C ILE A 569 0.09 -11.83 -17.05
N ASP A 570 0.19 -12.15 -15.75
CA ASP A 570 0.02 -11.18 -14.67
C ASP A 570 1.25 -10.25 -14.60
N PRO A 571 1.09 -8.94 -14.89
CA PRO A 571 2.19 -7.99 -14.88
C PRO A 571 2.73 -7.70 -13.47
N ALA A 572 2.05 -8.15 -12.41
CA ALA A 572 2.56 -8.09 -11.04
C ALA A 572 3.55 -9.22 -10.71
N ILE A 573 3.75 -10.19 -11.63
CA ILE A 573 4.77 -11.21 -11.50
C ILE A 573 6.00 -10.76 -12.32
N PRO A 574 7.19 -10.64 -11.68
CA PRO A 574 8.42 -10.25 -12.37
C PRO A 574 8.68 -11.08 -13.63
N MET A 575 9.20 -10.45 -14.68
CA MET A 575 9.45 -11.14 -15.95
C MET A 575 10.45 -12.29 -15.75
N GLU A 576 11.47 -12.08 -14.94
CA GLU A 576 12.52 -13.03 -14.58
C GLU A 576 11.93 -14.28 -13.91
N GLU A 577 10.97 -14.08 -13.00
CA GLU A 577 10.27 -15.19 -12.34
C GLU A 577 9.48 -16.01 -13.36
N ARG A 578 8.81 -15.34 -14.32
CA ARG A 578 8.06 -16.02 -15.39
C ARG A 578 8.97 -16.78 -16.35
N LEU A 579 10.11 -16.21 -16.73
CA LEU A 579 11.13 -16.89 -17.55
C LEU A 579 11.62 -18.16 -16.84
N THR A 580 11.89 -18.06 -15.55
CA THR A 580 12.34 -19.20 -14.71
C THR A 580 11.28 -20.29 -14.64
N ILE A 581 10.03 -19.92 -14.34
CA ILE A 581 8.91 -20.86 -14.28
C ILE A 581 8.69 -21.53 -15.65
N TRP A 582 8.71 -20.76 -16.75
CA TRP A 582 8.54 -21.29 -18.10
C TRP A 582 9.63 -22.30 -18.48
N ALA A 583 10.87 -22.05 -18.08
CA ALA A 583 11.99 -22.94 -18.37
C ALA A 583 11.89 -24.28 -17.62
N GLN A 584 11.31 -24.29 -16.42
CA GLN A 584 11.36 -25.44 -15.50
C GLN A 584 10.05 -26.22 -15.37
N VAL A 585 8.90 -25.63 -15.75
CA VAL A 585 7.58 -26.20 -15.42
C VAL A 585 7.34 -27.62 -15.97
N ASP A 586 7.98 -28.00 -17.07
CA ASP A 586 7.83 -29.34 -17.66
C ASP A 586 8.32 -30.47 -16.76
N GLU A 587 9.21 -30.19 -15.80
CA GLU A 587 9.67 -31.20 -14.84
C GLU A 587 8.55 -31.66 -13.90
N LEU A 588 7.59 -30.78 -13.62
CA LEU A 588 6.49 -31.03 -12.68
C LEU A 588 5.13 -31.16 -13.37
N GLU A 589 4.91 -30.48 -14.49
CA GLU A 589 3.66 -30.52 -15.28
C GLU A 589 3.96 -30.53 -16.80
N PRO A 590 4.32 -31.70 -17.38
CA PRO A 590 4.87 -31.82 -18.74
C PRO A 590 3.97 -31.36 -19.89
N GLN A 591 2.69 -31.08 -19.65
CA GLN A 591 1.71 -30.74 -20.68
C GLN A 591 1.23 -29.28 -20.59
N ILE A 592 1.60 -28.54 -19.54
CA ILE A 592 1.04 -27.20 -19.32
C ILE A 592 1.45 -26.22 -20.41
N ARG A 593 2.72 -26.27 -20.86
CA ARG A 593 3.22 -25.36 -21.90
C ARG A 593 2.50 -25.60 -23.21
N LEU A 594 2.26 -26.85 -23.59
CA LEU A 594 1.51 -27.22 -24.80
C LEU A 594 0.07 -26.67 -24.78
N ARG A 595 -0.62 -26.75 -23.63
CA ARG A 595 -2.00 -26.31 -23.47
C ARG A 595 -2.17 -24.79 -23.42
N THR A 596 -1.11 -24.07 -23.02
CA THR A 596 -1.18 -22.65 -22.67
C THR A 596 -0.45 -21.73 -23.64
N TYR A 597 0.61 -22.19 -24.33
CA TYR A 597 1.48 -21.35 -25.16
C TYR A 597 0.73 -20.44 -26.14
N ASP A 598 -0.09 -21.01 -27.02
CA ASP A 598 -0.81 -20.24 -28.04
C ASP A 598 -1.81 -19.23 -27.43
N LYS A 599 -2.29 -19.46 -26.19
CA LYS A 599 -3.25 -18.57 -25.51
C LYS A 599 -2.59 -17.34 -24.92
N MET A 600 -1.32 -17.43 -24.53
CA MET A 600 -0.60 -16.34 -23.86
C MET A 600 0.48 -15.70 -24.73
N ARG A 601 0.93 -16.34 -25.82
CA ARG A 601 2.04 -15.86 -26.68
C ARG A 601 1.91 -14.39 -27.04
N ARG A 602 0.77 -13.97 -27.56
CA ARG A 602 0.54 -12.57 -27.99
C ARG A 602 0.69 -11.57 -26.85
N GLU A 603 0.20 -11.94 -25.66
CA GLU A 603 0.25 -11.06 -24.50
C GLU A 603 1.66 -11.02 -23.90
N LEU A 604 2.35 -12.16 -23.83
CA LEU A 604 3.76 -12.23 -23.43
C LEU A 604 4.66 -11.44 -24.37
N GLU A 605 4.46 -11.54 -25.68
CA GLU A 605 5.21 -10.78 -26.69
C GLU A 605 4.99 -9.28 -26.52
N ARG A 606 3.74 -8.86 -26.31
CA ARG A 606 3.39 -7.46 -26.02
C ARG A 606 4.08 -6.97 -24.74
N GLN A 607 4.04 -7.75 -23.67
CA GLN A 607 4.65 -7.38 -22.39
C GLN A 607 6.18 -7.35 -22.46
N LEU A 608 6.80 -8.35 -23.11
CA LEU A 608 8.24 -8.39 -23.33
C LEU A 608 8.71 -7.21 -24.19
N GLY A 609 7.95 -6.83 -25.23
CA GLY A 609 8.27 -5.66 -26.05
C GLY A 609 8.20 -4.32 -25.32
N LEU A 610 7.45 -4.24 -24.20
CA LEU A 610 7.43 -3.07 -23.32
C LEU A 610 8.50 -3.15 -22.21
N HIS A 611 8.97 -4.34 -21.90
CA HIS A 611 9.95 -4.62 -20.85
C HIS A 611 11.38 -4.29 -21.31
N PRO A 612 12.27 -3.78 -20.44
CA PRO A 612 13.66 -3.50 -20.82
C PRO A 612 14.41 -4.70 -21.42
N LEU A 613 14.21 -5.91 -20.87
CA LEU A 613 14.77 -7.15 -21.41
C LEU A 613 14.35 -7.45 -22.87
N GLY A 614 13.22 -6.91 -23.36
CA GLY A 614 12.84 -7.06 -24.77
C GLY A 614 13.79 -6.37 -25.76
N ARG A 615 14.73 -5.55 -25.28
CA ARG A 615 15.82 -4.99 -26.09
C ARG A 615 16.90 -6.01 -26.43
N SER A 616 17.05 -7.03 -25.58
CA SER A 616 18.10 -8.06 -25.69
C SER A 616 17.55 -9.46 -25.93
N LEU A 617 16.30 -9.73 -25.56
CA LEU A 617 15.64 -11.03 -25.70
C LEU A 617 14.47 -10.95 -26.68
N THR A 618 14.45 -11.88 -27.64
CA THR A 618 13.29 -12.14 -28.49
C THR A 618 12.25 -13.00 -27.75
N MET A 619 11.02 -13.02 -28.26
CA MET A 619 9.95 -13.88 -27.71
C MET A 619 10.35 -15.37 -27.75
N GLU A 620 11.01 -15.80 -28.83
CA GLU A 620 11.46 -17.16 -29.04
C GLU A 620 12.61 -17.57 -28.10
N GLU A 621 13.45 -16.63 -27.68
CA GLU A 621 14.50 -16.87 -26.68
C GLU A 621 13.97 -16.86 -25.25
N ALA A 622 13.07 -15.91 -24.94
CA ALA A 622 12.46 -15.74 -23.63
C ALA A 622 11.48 -16.88 -23.30
N PHE A 623 10.60 -17.20 -24.23
CA PHE A 623 9.54 -18.19 -24.08
C PHE A 623 9.54 -19.15 -25.28
N PRO A 624 10.53 -20.06 -25.38
CA PRO A 624 10.64 -20.97 -26.52
C PRO A 624 9.41 -21.86 -26.68
N GLU A 625 9.05 -22.18 -27.93
CA GLU A 625 7.94 -23.08 -28.23
C GLU A 625 8.14 -24.45 -27.56
N PRO A 626 7.13 -24.99 -26.86
CA PRO A 626 7.26 -26.29 -26.21
C PRO A 626 7.42 -27.42 -27.25
N PRO A 627 8.26 -28.43 -26.96
CA PRO A 627 8.44 -29.58 -27.85
C PRO A 627 7.10 -30.28 -28.14
N GLY A 628 6.79 -30.51 -29.42
CA GLY A 628 5.56 -31.21 -29.84
C GLY A 628 4.33 -30.33 -30.02
N LEU A 629 4.46 -29.00 -29.95
CA LEU A 629 3.35 -28.05 -30.11
C LEU A 629 2.57 -28.24 -31.42
N GLU A 630 3.26 -28.49 -32.53
CA GLU A 630 2.60 -28.66 -33.83
C GLU A 630 1.71 -29.91 -33.88
N ALA A 631 2.17 -31.02 -33.30
CA ALA A 631 1.36 -32.23 -33.16
C ALA A 631 0.15 -31.99 -32.25
N PHE A 632 0.34 -31.25 -31.16
CA PHE A 632 -0.74 -30.85 -30.26
C PHE A 632 -1.79 -29.97 -30.97
N ARG A 633 -1.36 -28.99 -31.79
CA ARG A 633 -2.26 -28.16 -32.61
C ARG A 633 -3.11 -29.00 -33.56
N GLN A 634 -2.51 -29.98 -34.23
CA GLN A 634 -3.22 -30.89 -35.12
C GLN A 634 -4.25 -31.72 -34.36
N GLN A 635 -3.88 -32.30 -33.21
CA GLN A 635 -4.81 -33.05 -32.36
C GLN A 635 -6.00 -32.19 -31.92
N MET A 636 -5.74 -30.98 -31.41
CA MET A 636 -6.80 -30.06 -30.97
C MET A 636 -7.69 -29.57 -32.12
N ALA A 637 -7.18 -29.52 -33.36
CA ALA A 637 -7.99 -29.23 -34.54
C ALA A 637 -8.93 -30.39 -34.88
N LEU A 638 -8.45 -31.64 -34.79
CA LEU A 638 -9.28 -32.84 -34.96
C LEU A 638 -10.38 -32.93 -33.89
N GLU A 639 -10.06 -32.69 -32.62
CA GLU A 639 -11.04 -32.71 -31.52
C GLU A 639 -12.11 -31.63 -31.71
N ARG A 640 -11.73 -30.41 -32.10
CA ARG A 640 -12.68 -29.33 -32.41
C ARG A 640 -13.57 -29.66 -33.60
N ALA A 641 -13.01 -30.25 -34.66
CA ALA A 641 -13.79 -30.70 -35.82
C ALA A 641 -14.81 -31.77 -35.42
N ARG A 642 -14.41 -32.72 -34.57
CA ARG A 642 -15.31 -33.75 -34.04
C ARG A 642 -16.41 -33.17 -33.16
N GLN A 643 -16.08 -32.25 -32.25
CA GLN A 643 -17.08 -31.58 -31.40
C GLN A 643 -18.06 -30.74 -32.22
N ALA A 644 -17.58 -30.06 -33.26
CA ALA A 644 -18.45 -29.32 -34.18
C ALA A 644 -19.40 -30.26 -34.94
N GLU A 645 -18.91 -31.41 -35.39
CA GLU A 645 -19.73 -32.45 -36.05
C GLU A 645 -20.76 -33.06 -35.08
N GLU A 646 -20.38 -33.34 -33.83
CA GLU A 646 -21.29 -33.84 -32.79
C GLU A 646 -22.34 -32.79 -32.41
N ALA A 647 -21.97 -31.50 -32.33
CA ALA A 647 -22.90 -30.40 -32.07
C ALA A 647 -23.85 -30.16 -33.25
N GLU A 648 -23.38 -30.33 -34.48
CA GLU A 648 -24.22 -30.26 -35.70
C GLU A 648 -25.21 -31.41 -35.76
N LYS A 649 -24.80 -32.64 -35.38
CA LYS A 649 -25.66 -33.81 -35.25
C LYS A 649 -26.66 -33.72 -34.08
N ALA A 650 -26.33 -32.96 -33.04
CA ALA A 650 -27.19 -32.72 -31.88
C ALA A 650 -28.18 -31.56 -32.08
N ARG A 651 -28.10 -30.82 -33.21
CA ARG A 651 -29.13 -29.84 -33.57
C ARG A 651 -30.43 -30.59 -33.92
N PRO A 652 -31.57 -30.27 -33.27
CA PRO A 652 -32.83 -30.89 -33.61
C PRO A 652 -33.17 -30.65 -35.09
N GLU A 653 -33.41 -31.73 -35.85
CA GLU A 653 -34.08 -31.66 -37.15
C GLU A 653 -35.55 -31.26 -36.92
N ASP A 654 -35.81 -29.99 -36.67
CA ASP A 654 -37.09 -29.31 -36.96
C ASP A 654 -37.04 -27.84 -36.51
N VAL A 655 -36.28 -27.03 -37.23
CA VAL A 655 -36.62 -25.61 -37.43
C VAL A 655 -36.35 -25.26 -38.90
N GLU A 656 -37.04 -25.94 -39.81
CA GLU A 656 -37.30 -25.38 -41.14
C GLU A 656 -38.77 -24.97 -41.26
N ARG A 657 -38.95 -23.65 -41.44
CA ARG A 657 -40.09 -22.97 -42.08
C ARG A 657 -41.47 -23.06 -41.39
N ARG A 658 -41.80 -22.01 -40.65
CA ARG A 658 -42.97 -21.16 -40.92
C ARG A 658 -42.82 -19.76 -40.35
#